data_AF-A0A0B5H2W1-F1
#
_entry.id   AF-A0A0B5H2W1-F1
#
_cell.length_a   1.000
_cell.length_b   1.000
_cell.length_c   1.000
_cell.angle_alpha   90.00
_cell.angle_beta   90.00
_cell.angle_gamma   90.00
#
_symmetry.space_group_name_H-M   'P 1'
#
loop_
_entity.id
_entity.type
_entity.pdbx_description
1 polymer ?
#
loop_
_entity_poly.entity_id
_entity_poly.type
_entity_poly.pdbx_seq_one_letter_code
_entity_poly.pdbx_strand_id
1 'polypeptide(L)'
;MSVDRVRGVVVDIEEPKTVNTQYGESDLCEVTIRPDRGAGEPTTVTLWGKWTENAAVIETGMEIAVYNPDEREYRGEQQYSVGGDATLVVQPDFLVDVTDIRAWVQCPRMYYLRKLDGAEHAYPLVKGTVVHEVFGDLLRGRDLDTAIEEQVDAAGLDIGLLGREADEVAGDVRDHASAIQGWLQQGTLTETDEWRSEMTLISERFGMKGRADAVRRGMPVELKTGKNTKREPRFQDKIQATAYALMLGERAAGAGSAVDAAPDTGTLLYTKNAAVDRNEESGDLSPAKEFSIGSGLLNYVVRTRNAIAAMEYDSGVPTGYEANAKCEYCFEQDTCMAVSGRLDQESKAGTVGRAVPEEELEYFEEFYTAVEAERRAVHREYAKLWEQTPEERADNDRALIGLEPTGRRELDGGRWELRATGTGAVSKIREGNLVLASDGDPVTGNAELARVERLGEEIVVTADEPLDLRRLDVYPSELTTDRLQNALHDAVLLQSPEQKDVLFGRREPEFNPVTETFIDNNDAQNEAVQLAVGAEDFALVHGPPGTGKTYTLARMVRALVARGDRVLLSAFTNRAVDNLLEALEDQGYTDIVRVGTESGVRDDMQKYRLETSGDPGECASRLQSAQVVAATTATCGGSTLQTQEFDVAVVDEAGQLTEPGTLAATTLADRFVLVGDHQQLPPVVQSEDETLSTSLFERLIDAHPEAGVMLDRQYRMAQHIQAFASREFYDGQLRPATGEVAAQRLDDLGGVSMADLPEILQDRVAFVAPDGSQVGNTNPAEADRIAEIVASYRSAGVPANDIGVIAPYRAQVAEISKRLPDVTVDTVDRFQGSSKEVIVISFVATGTLDSPIFEDYRRINVALTRAKKALVLVGDGDALATDEVYGRMVEWARG
;
A
#
# COMPACT_ATOMS: atom_id res chain seq x y z
N MET A 1 -10.22 42.57 0.21
CA MET A 1 -9.50 41.50 -0.49
C MET A 1 -10.48 40.36 -0.50
N SER A 2 -10.91 39.91 -1.68
CA SER A 2 -11.85 38.78 -1.78
C SER A 2 -11.19 37.56 -1.12
N VAL A 3 -11.94 36.83 -0.32
CA VAL A 3 -11.58 35.54 0.22
C VAL A 3 -11.65 34.54 -0.93
N ASP A 4 -10.49 34.05 -1.37
CA ASP A 4 -10.41 33.08 -2.49
C ASP A 4 -11.00 31.71 -2.09
N ARG A 5 -11.04 31.41 -0.79
CA ARG A 5 -11.58 30.16 -0.22
C ARG A 5 -12.09 30.33 1.20
N VAL A 6 -13.22 29.69 1.49
CA VAL A 6 -13.72 29.47 2.85
C VAL A 6 -13.76 27.97 3.12
N ARG A 7 -13.11 27.51 4.19
CA ARG A 7 -13.04 26.09 4.56
C ARG A 7 -13.35 25.94 6.04
N GLY A 8 -14.14 24.94 6.41
CA GLY A 8 -14.52 24.71 7.81
C GLY A 8 -15.36 23.47 8.04
N VAL A 9 -15.48 23.10 9.31
CA VAL A 9 -16.26 21.94 9.78
C VAL A 9 -17.73 22.31 9.89
N VAL A 10 -18.62 21.53 9.30
CA VAL A 10 -20.06 21.72 9.35
C VAL A 10 -20.57 21.48 10.77
N VAL A 11 -21.35 22.43 11.28
CA VAL A 11 -21.95 22.37 12.62
C VAL A 11 -23.47 22.38 12.61
N ASP A 12 -24.10 22.90 11.55
CA ASP A 12 -25.54 22.94 11.38
C ASP A 12 -25.93 23.04 9.89
N ILE A 13 -27.06 22.47 9.51
CA ILE A 13 -27.57 22.43 8.14
C ILE A 13 -29.08 22.71 8.17
N GLU A 14 -29.52 23.76 7.48
CA GLU A 14 -30.95 24.05 7.37
C GLU A 14 -31.63 23.21 6.29
N GLU A 15 -32.93 22.91 6.48
CA GLU A 15 -33.74 22.28 5.43
C GLU A 15 -33.79 23.15 4.16
N PRO A 16 -33.63 22.55 2.95
CA PRO A 16 -33.74 23.28 1.69
C PRO A 16 -35.11 23.96 1.53
N LYS A 17 -35.11 25.20 1.05
CA LYS A 17 -36.32 26.02 0.84
C LYS A 17 -36.28 26.63 -0.56
N THR A 18 -37.43 26.70 -1.23
CA THR A 18 -37.57 27.42 -2.50
C THR A 18 -37.94 28.88 -2.25
N VAL A 19 -37.17 29.80 -2.81
CA VAL A 19 -37.36 31.24 -2.66
C VAL A 19 -37.59 31.94 -4.00
N ASN A 20 -38.35 33.03 -4.00
CA ASN A 20 -38.56 33.87 -5.18
C ASN A 20 -37.44 34.90 -5.31
N THR A 21 -36.66 34.79 -6.38
CA THR A 21 -35.59 35.74 -6.72
C THR A 21 -35.99 36.64 -7.89
N GLN A 22 -35.20 37.68 -8.18
CA GLN A 22 -35.40 38.52 -9.36
C GLN A 22 -35.26 37.76 -10.69
N TYR A 23 -34.71 36.54 -10.66
CA TYR A 23 -34.51 35.67 -11.83
C TYR A 23 -35.48 34.48 -11.88
N GLY A 24 -36.45 34.41 -10.95
CA GLY A 24 -37.42 33.31 -10.82
C GLY A 24 -37.32 32.57 -9.49
N GLU A 25 -38.04 31.45 -9.37
CA GLU A 25 -37.91 30.55 -8.22
C GLU A 25 -36.53 29.86 -8.23
N SER A 26 -35.87 29.83 -7.08
CA SER A 26 -34.60 29.12 -6.87
C SER A 26 -34.62 28.40 -5.54
N ASP A 27 -34.02 27.22 -5.50
CA ASP A 27 -33.76 26.52 -4.26
C ASP A 27 -32.56 27.13 -3.53
N LEU A 28 -32.64 27.11 -2.20
CA LEU A 28 -31.64 27.61 -1.27
C LEU A 28 -31.52 26.67 -0.06
N CYS A 29 -30.29 26.47 0.42
CA CYS A 29 -30.01 25.80 1.69
C CYS A 29 -28.87 26.55 2.39
N GLU A 30 -28.94 26.70 3.71
CA GLU A 30 -27.89 27.33 4.52
C GLU A 30 -27.15 26.27 5.32
N VAL A 31 -25.83 26.30 5.23
CA VAL A 31 -24.91 25.42 5.97
C VAL A 31 -24.05 26.28 6.86
N THR A 32 -24.04 26.02 8.16
CA THR A 32 -23.17 26.71 9.11
C THR A 32 -21.90 25.90 9.31
N ILE A 33 -20.75 26.55 9.13
CA ILE A 33 -19.43 25.96 9.34
C ILE A 33 -18.65 26.70 10.41
N ARG A 34 -17.68 26.01 11.01
CA ARG A 34 -16.62 26.62 11.83
C ARG A 34 -15.29 26.55 11.08
N PRO A 35 -14.74 27.70 10.64
CA PRO A 35 -13.42 27.78 10.04
C PRO A 35 -12.29 27.34 10.98
N ASP A 36 -11.06 27.34 10.49
CA ASP A 36 -9.85 26.99 11.25
C ASP A 36 -9.94 25.62 11.92
N ARG A 37 -10.39 24.61 11.17
CA ARG A 37 -10.62 23.23 11.65
C ARG A 37 -11.49 23.17 12.92
N GLY A 38 -12.52 24.02 12.99
CA GLY A 38 -13.48 24.05 14.10
C GLY A 38 -13.18 25.07 15.20
N ALA A 39 -12.02 25.76 15.15
CA ALA A 39 -11.62 26.75 16.15
C ALA A 39 -12.19 28.16 15.90
N GLY A 40 -12.57 28.47 14.66
CA GLY A 40 -13.10 29.76 14.26
C GLY A 40 -14.56 30.00 14.68
N GLU A 41 -15.01 31.25 14.55
CA GLU A 41 -16.41 31.61 14.79
C GLU A 41 -17.33 31.03 13.70
N PRO A 42 -18.53 30.55 14.05
CA PRO A 42 -19.47 30.00 13.09
C PRO A 42 -19.78 31.00 11.96
N THR A 43 -19.77 30.53 10.72
CA THR A 43 -20.05 31.32 9.53
C THR A 43 -21.01 30.57 8.62
N THR A 44 -21.94 31.28 7.99
CA THR A 44 -22.98 30.69 7.12
C THR A 44 -22.55 30.68 5.66
N VAL A 45 -22.73 29.53 5.02
CA VAL A 45 -22.58 29.29 3.59
C VAL A 45 -23.96 29.00 2.99
N THR A 46 -24.41 29.84 2.08
CA THR A 46 -25.68 29.67 1.36
C THR A 46 -25.46 28.96 0.03
N LEU A 47 -26.06 27.78 -0.13
CA LEU A 47 -26.05 26.99 -1.35
C LEU A 47 -27.24 27.38 -2.23
N TRP A 48 -27.00 27.66 -3.52
CA TRP A 48 -28.05 28.03 -4.46
C TRP A 48 -28.25 27.02 -5.59
N GLY A 49 -29.51 26.87 -6.01
CA GLY A 49 -29.89 26.06 -7.16
C GLY A 49 -29.42 24.62 -7.01
N LYS A 50 -28.69 24.12 -8.02
CA LYS A 50 -28.20 22.74 -8.07
C LYS A 50 -27.20 22.34 -6.99
N TRP A 51 -26.64 23.30 -6.24
CA TRP A 51 -25.77 23.03 -5.11
C TRP A 51 -26.55 22.65 -3.84
N THR A 52 -27.87 22.92 -3.77
CA THR A 52 -28.69 22.45 -2.65
C THR A 52 -28.83 20.93 -2.63
N GLU A 53 -28.64 20.26 -3.77
CA GLU A 53 -28.57 18.79 -3.86
C GLU A 53 -27.44 18.23 -2.96
N ASN A 54 -26.35 18.99 -2.76
CA ASN A 54 -25.26 18.56 -1.86
C ASN A 54 -25.63 18.65 -0.39
N ALA A 55 -26.57 19.51 0.00
CA ALA A 55 -27.03 19.56 1.39
C ALA A 55 -27.65 18.23 1.84
N ALA A 56 -28.15 17.41 0.91
CA ALA A 56 -28.68 16.08 1.22
C ALA A 56 -27.61 15.05 1.57
N VAL A 57 -26.34 15.32 1.28
CA VAL A 57 -25.22 14.40 1.56
C VAL A 57 -24.21 14.99 2.56
N ILE A 58 -24.38 16.25 2.97
CA ILE A 58 -23.52 16.88 3.96
C ILE A 58 -24.10 16.60 5.34
N GLU A 59 -23.23 16.25 6.28
CA GLU A 59 -23.61 16.03 7.68
C GLU A 59 -22.72 16.85 8.64
N THR A 60 -23.18 17.01 9.88
CA THR A 60 -22.41 17.67 10.94
C THR A 60 -21.13 16.88 11.22
N GLY A 61 -20.01 17.60 11.37
CA GLY A 61 -18.68 17.01 11.54
C GLY A 61 -17.90 16.88 10.23
N MET A 62 -18.57 16.88 9.07
CA MET A 62 -17.88 16.91 7.79
C MET A 62 -17.16 18.24 7.57
N GLU A 63 -16.07 18.23 6.82
CA GLU A 63 -15.41 19.46 6.39
C GLU A 63 -15.87 19.84 4.98
N ILE A 64 -16.12 21.13 4.74
CA ILE A 64 -16.39 21.65 3.41
C ILE A 64 -15.44 22.80 3.06
N ALA A 65 -15.16 22.96 1.78
CA ALA A 65 -14.44 24.08 1.22
C ALA A 65 -15.25 24.72 0.08
N VAL A 66 -15.43 26.03 0.13
CA VAL A 66 -16.03 26.83 -0.93
C VAL A 66 -14.93 27.66 -1.57
N TYR A 67 -14.80 27.52 -2.89
CA TYR A 67 -13.83 28.27 -3.69
C TYR A 67 -14.53 29.32 -4.53
N ASN A 68 -13.92 30.50 -4.65
CA ASN A 68 -14.50 31.68 -5.28
C ASN A 68 -15.92 32.02 -4.78
N PRO A 69 -16.17 32.06 -3.46
CA PRO A 69 -17.50 32.37 -2.94
C PRO A 69 -17.92 33.80 -3.29
N ASP A 70 -19.22 33.98 -3.54
CA ASP A 70 -19.82 35.31 -3.52
C ASP A 70 -19.93 35.81 -2.08
N GLU A 71 -19.32 36.95 -1.77
CA GLU A 71 -19.33 37.56 -0.43
C GLU A 71 -20.47 38.54 -0.23
N ARG A 72 -21.14 38.47 0.92
CA ARG A 72 -22.11 39.47 1.37
C ARG A 72 -21.99 39.72 2.86
N GLU A 73 -21.96 40.99 3.25
CA GLU A 73 -22.08 41.38 4.65
C GLU A 73 -23.56 41.62 4.98
N TYR A 74 -24.11 40.87 5.93
CA TYR A 74 -25.49 41.03 6.40
C TYR A 74 -25.51 41.19 7.92
N ARG A 75 -26.06 42.31 8.40
CA ARG A 75 -26.15 42.66 9.84
C ARG A 75 -24.81 42.63 10.61
N GLY A 76 -23.69 42.82 9.92
CA GLY A 76 -22.34 42.81 10.52
C GLY A 76 -21.68 41.44 10.54
N GLU A 77 -22.33 40.41 9.99
CA GLU A 77 -21.79 39.06 9.79
C GLU A 77 -21.43 38.85 8.32
N GLN A 78 -20.26 38.25 8.08
CA GLN A 78 -19.85 37.84 6.74
C GLN A 78 -20.59 36.55 6.36
N GLN A 79 -21.22 36.55 5.19
CA GLN A 79 -21.90 35.39 4.63
C GLN A 79 -21.32 35.08 3.25
N TYR A 80 -21.23 33.79 2.95
CA TYR A 80 -20.71 33.30 1.67
C TYR A 80 -21.82 32.60 0.92
N SER A 81 -21.85 32.73 -0.41
CA SER A 81 -22.80 31.97 -1.22
C SER A 81 -22.15 31.24 -2.37
N VAL A 82 -22.69 30.05 -2.65
CA VAL A 82 -22.28 29.18 -3.76
C VAL A 82 -23.27 29.37 -4.90
N GLY A 83 -22.91 30.27 -5.83
CA GLY A 83 -23.60 30.55 -7.08
C GLY A 83 -22.61 30.96 -8.16
N GLY A 84 -23.03 30.96 -9.44
CA GLY A 84 -22.14 31.35 -10.55
C GLY A 84 -20.92 30.43 -10.69
N ASP A 85 -19.72 31.01 -10.55
CA ASP A 85 -18.42 30.35 -10.69
C ASP A 85 -17.90 29.73 -9.37
N ALA A 86 -18.64 29.92 -8.27
CA ALA A 86 -18.32 29.34 -6.98
C ALA A 86 -18.49 27.82 -7.00
N THR A 87 -17.59 27.10 -6.30
CA THR A 87 -17.64 25.64 -6.19
C THR A 87 -17.61 25.20 -4.74
N LEU A 88 -18.49 24.27 -4.36
CA LEU A 88 -18.48 23.59 -3.07
C LEU A 88 -17.80 22.23 -3.17
N VAL A 89 -16.85 21.94 -2.29
CA VAL A 89 -16.14 20.66 -2.18
C VAL A 89 -16.36 20.10 -0.77
N VAL A 90 -16.86 18.87 -0.67
CA VAL A 90 -17.10 18.16 0.59
C VAL A 90 -15.94 17.21 0.83
N GLN A 91 -15.38 17.20 2.05
CA GLN A 91 -14.17 16.46 2.42
C GLN A 91 -13.02 16.74 1.44
N PRO A 92 -12.49 17.98 1.38
CA PRO A 92 -11.47 18.37 0.40
C PRO A 92 -10.21 17.50 0.45
N ASP A 93 -9.84 16.99 1.63
CA ASP A 93 -8.65 16.16 1.83
C ASP A 93 -8.87 14.67 1.46
N PHE A 94 -10.11 14.26 1.15
CA PHE A 94 -10.39 12.94 0.59
C PHE A 94 -10.27 13.03 -0.93
N LEU A 95 -9.24 12.38 -1.50
CA LEU A 95 -8.99 12.42 -2.94
C LEU A 95 -9.79 11.33 -3.64
N VAL A 96 -10.74 11.72 -4.49
CA VAL A 96 -11.54 10.77 -5.29
C VAL A 96 -10.85 10.53 -6.65
N ASP A 97 -10.70 9.27 -7.05
CA ASP A 97 -10.19 8.94 -8.38
C ASP A 97 -11.20 9.33 -9.47
N VAL A 98 -10.70 9.92 -10.56
CA VAL A 98 -11.54 10.31 -11.72
C VAL A 98 -12.27 9.09 -12.32
N THR A 99 -11.68 7.90 -12.25
CA THR A 99 -12.30 6.64 -12.65
C THR A 99 -13.49 6.25 -11.78
N ASP A 100 -13.49 6.63 -10.50
CA ASP A 100 -14.58 6.37 -9.56
C ASP A 100 -15.73 7.34 -9.74
N ILE A 101 -15.42 8.62 -10.03
CA ILE A 101 -16.45 9.59 -10.46
C ILE A 101 -17.19 9.07 -11.69
N ARG A 102 -16.45 8.54 -12.68
CA ARG A 102 -17.05 7.91 -13.86
C ARG A 102 -17.92 6.70 -13.47
N ALA A 103 -17.42 5.82 -12.60
CA ALA A 103 -18.14 4.62 -12.17
C ALA A 103 -19.44 4.98 -11.44
N TRP A 104 -19.38 5.96 -10.54
CA TRP A 104 -20.53 6.43 -9.77
C TRP A 104 -21.67 6.95 -10.65
N VAL A 105 -21.35 7.69 -11.71
CA VAL A 105 -22.35 8.18 -12.68
C VAL A 105 -23.04 7.03 -13.41
N GLN A 106 -22.32 5.93 -13.67
CA GLN A 106 -22.90 4.72 -14.24
C GLN A 106 -23.77 3.97 -13.21
N CYS A 107 -23.21 3.73 -12.03
CA CYS A 107 -23.87 3.13 -10.88
C CYS A 107 -23.02 3.36 -9.61
N PRO A 108 -23.53 4.03 -8.56
CA PRO A 108 -22.85 4.21 -7.29
C PRO A 108 -22.39 2.89 -6.67
N ARG A 109 -23.19 1.83 -6.81
CA ARG A 109 -22.84 0.49 -6.31
C ARG A 109 -21.60 -0.12 -6.98
N MET A 110 -21.26 0.27 -8.21
CA MET A 110 -20.02 -0.20 -8.85
C MET A 110 -18.77 0.34 -8.18
N TYR A 111 -18.83 1.51 -7.56
CA TYR A 111 -17.69 2.05 -6.79
C TYR A 111 -17.36 1.12 -5.62
N TYR A 112 -18.37 0.74 -4.83
CA TYR A 112 -18.22 -0.23 -3.74
C TYR A 112 -17.78 -1.62 -4.22
N LEU A 113 -18.42 -2.16 -5.26
CA LEU A 113 -18.07 -3.51 -5.74
C LEU A 113 -16.63 -3.59 -6.24
N ARG A 114 -16.10 -2.55 -6.88
CA ARG A 114 -14.70 -2.52 -7.32
C ARG A 114 -13.68 -2.49 -6.19
N LYS A 115 -14.09 -2.10 -4.98
CA LYS A 115 -13.26 -2.17 -3.77
C LYS A 115 -13.18 -3.58 -3.19
N LEU A 116 -14.19 -4.41 -3.47
CA LEU A 116 -14.33 -5.78 -2.94
C LEU A 116 -13.93 -6.85 -3.94
N ASP A 117 -14.15 -6.56 -5.21
CA ASP A 117 -13.83 -7.44 -6.32
C ASP A 117 -12.40 -7.10 -6.76
N GLY A 118 -11.46 -7.98 -6.41
CA GLY A 118 -10.15 -7.97 -7.07
C GLY A 118 -10.38 -8.02 -8.57
N ALA A 119 -9.62 -7.24 -9.36
CA ALA A 119 -9.84 -7.16 -10.79
C ALA A 119 -9.94 -8.57 -11.40
N GLU A 120 -11.15 -8.98 -11.79
CA GLU A 120 -11.42 -10.30 -12.36
C GLU A 120 -10.39 -10.55 -13.46
N HIS A 121 -9.72 -11.72 -13.43
CA HIS A 121 -8.78 -12.06 -14.50
C HIS A 121 -9.56 -12.38 -15.77
N ALA A 122 -9.96 -11.34 -16.51
CA ALA A 122 -10.88 -11.40 -17.63
C ALA A 122 -10.27 -10.84 -18.91
N TYR A 123 -10.51 -11.53 -20.02
CA TYR A 123 -9.94 -11.15 -21.32
C TYR A 123 -10.23 -9.70 -21.76
N PRO A 124 -11.44 -9.12 -21.57
CA PRO A 124 -11.68 -7.73 -21.92
C PRO A 124 -10.80 -6.73 -21.16
N LEU A 125 -10.39 -7.05 -19.92
CA LEU A 125 -9.51 -6.21 -19.11
C LEU A 125 -8.06 -6.34 -19.59
N VAL A 126 -7.54 -7.57 -19.74
CA VAL A 126 -6.18 -7.81 -20.25
C VAL A 126 -5.98 -7.18 -21.63
N LYS A 127 -6.90 -7.44 -22.58
CA LYS A 127 -6.87 -6.77 -23.89
C LYS A 127 -6.95 -5.26 -23.76
N GLY A 128 -7.79 -4.77 -22.85
CA GLY A 128 -7.93 -3.36 -22.59
C GLY A 128 -6.59 -2.73 -22.19
N THR A 129 -5.90 -3.32 -21.22
CA THR A 129 -4.56 -2.89 -20.78
C THR A 129 -3.57 -2.87 -21.93
N VAL A 130 -3.45 -3.96 -22.69
CA VAL A 130 -2.55 -4.04 -23.85
C VAL A 130 -2.86 -2.94 -24.88
N VAL A 131 -4.14 -2.66 -25.15
CA VAL A 131 -4.54 -1.57 -26.07
C VAL A 131 -4.16 -0.18 -25.55
N HIS A 132 -4.21 0.06 -24.23
CA HIS A 132 -3.77 1.35 -23.66
C HIS A 132 -2.25 1.49 -23.70
N GLU A 133 -1.49 0.43 -23.40
CA GLU A 133 -0.02 0.46 -23.51
C GLU A 133 0.42 0.71 -24.96
N VAL A 134 -0.19 0.02 -25.94
CA VAL A 134 0.03 0.28 -27.37
C VAL A 134 -0.33 1.71 -27.75
N PHE A 135 -1.40 2.28 -27.17
CA PHE A 135 -1.75 3.68 -27.41
C PHE A 135 -0.66 4.64 -26.93
N GLY A 136 -0.15 4.43 -25.70
CA GLY A 136 0.98 5.19 -25.17
C GLY A 136 2.21 5.10 -26.06
N ASP A 137 2.55 3.91 -26.54
CA ASP A 137 3.68 3.69 -27.45
C ASP A 137 3.51 4.46 -28.77
N LEU A 138 2.31 4.44 -29.35
CA LEU A 138 2.01 5.20 -30.58
C LEU A 138 2.15 6.72 -30.38
N LEU A 139 1.74 7.25 -29.22
CA LEU A 139 1.92 8.66 -28.88
C LEU A 139 3.40 9.04 -28.76
N ARG A 140 4.24 8.12 -28.31
CA ARG A 140 5.71 8.25 -28.27
C ARG A 140 6.37 8.04 -29.64
N GLY A 141 5.58 7.86 -30.70
CA GLY A 141 6.07 7.73 -32.08
C GLY A 141 6.56 6.33 -32.44
N ARG A 142 6.23 5.31 -31.65
CA ARG A 142 6.57 3.92 -31.97
C ARG A 142 5.79 3.38 -33.17
N ASP A 143 6.40 2.41 -33.84
CA ASP A 143 5.73 1.63 -34.87
C ASP A 143 4.63 0.74 -34.29
N LEU A 144 3.51 0.64 -34.99
CA LEU A 144 2.30 -0.04 -34.53
C LEU A 144 2.51 -1.54 -34.34
N ASP A 145 3.08 -2.22 -35.35
CA ASP A 145 3.24 -3.67 -35.29
C ASP A 145 4.27 -4.03 -34.22
N THR A 146 5.35 -3.26 -34.11
CA THR A 146 6.36 -3.46 -33.05
C THR A 146 5.78 -3.23 -31.65
N ALA A 147 4.94 -2.19 -31.46
CA ALA A 147 4.29 -1.94 -30.18
C ALA A 147 3.32 -3.08 -29.80
N ILE A 148 2.54 -3.59 -30.75
CA ILE A 148 1.63 -4.72 -30.49
C ILE A 148 2.44 -5.97 -30.10
N GLU A 149 3.50 -6.28 -30.84
CA GLU A 149 4.33 -7.45 -30.57
C GLU A 149 4.92 -7.40 -29.15
N GLU A 150 5.54 -6.28 -28.77
CA GLU A 150 6.16 -6.13 -27.45
C GLU A 150 5.14 -6.12 -26.30
N GLN A 151 3.99 -5.45 -26.47
CA GLN A 151 2.98 -5.38 -25.41
C GLN A 151 2.21 -6.70 -25.24
N VAL A 152 2.05 -7.48 -26.31
CA VAL A 152 1.50 -8.84 -26.24
C VAL A 152 2.51 -9.80 -25.60
N ASP A 153 3.79 -9.70 -25.97
CA ASP A 153 4.87 -10.47 -25.34
C ASP A 153 4.96 -10.18 -23.83
N ALA A 154 4.92 -8.90 -23.44
CA ALA A 154 4.94 -8.48 -22.04
C ALA A 154 3.74 -9.01 -21.22
N ALA A 155 2.59 -9.21 -21.87
CA ALA A 155 1.37 -9.75 -21.27
C ALA A 155 1.24 -11.28 -21.36
N GLY A 156 2.31 -12.00 -21.71
CA GLY A 156 2.31 -13.44 -21.96
C GLY A 156 1.64 -14.26 -20.85
N LEU A 157 2.01 -14.05 -19.59
CA LEU A 157 1.41 -14.77 -18.46
C LEU A 157 -0.10 -14.54 -18.34
N ASP A 158 -0.56 -13.30 -18.42
CA ASP A 158 -1.97 -12.95 -18.28
C ASP A 158 -2.81 -13.57 -19.41
N ILE A 159 -2.27 -13.53 -20.64
CA ILE A 159 -2.86 -14.17 -21.83
C ILE A 159 -2.92 -15.69 -21.65
N GLY A 160 -1.85 -16.29 -21.13
CA GLY A 160 -1.73 -17.73 -20.92
C GLY A 160 -2.69 -18.25 -19.86
N LEU A 161 -2.84 -17.53 -18.74
CA LEU A 161 -3.80 -17.85 -17.69
C LEU A 161 -5.26 -17.77 -18.18
N LEU A 162 -5.53 -16.96 -19.20
CA LEU A 162 -6.82 -16.92 -19.90
C LEU A 162 -6.99 -18.03 -20.96
N GLY A 163 -5.97 -18.87 -21.16
CA GLY A 163 -5.97 -19.94 -22.17
C GLY A 163 -6.05 -19.41 -23.60
N ARG A 164 -5.42 -18.25 -23.87
CA ARG A 164 -5.38 -17.64 -25.20
C ARG A 164 -3.99 -17.69 -25.82
N GLU A 165 -3.96 -17.57 -27.14
CA GLU A 165 -2.73 -17.54 -27.93
C GLU A 165 -2.32 -16.10 -28.23
N ALA A 166 -1.00 -15.83 -28.26
CA ALA A 166 -0.47 -14.49 -28.54
C ALA A 166 -0.97 -13.91 -29.88
N ASP A 167 -1.02 -14.74 -30.94
CA ASP A 167 -1.47 -14.33 -32.27
C ASP A 167 -2.95 -13.91 -32.29
N GLU A 168 -3.81 -14.57 -31.51
CA GLU A 168 -5.23 -14.22 -31.36
C GLU A 168 -5.36 -12.83 -30.74
N VAL A 169 -4.65 -12.61 -29.64
CA VAL A 169 -4.69 -11.33 -28.91
C VAL A 169 -4.07 -10.21 -29.74
N ALA A 170 -2.95 -10.45 -30.42
CA ALA A 170 -2.32 -9.48 -31.30
C ALA A 170 -3.23 -9.06 -32.47
N GLY A 171 -4.01 -10.01 -33.03
CA GLY A 171 -5.03 -9.73 -34.03
C GLY A 171 -6.11 -8.79 -33.49
N ASP A 172 -6.68 -9.14 -32.34
CA ASP A 172 -7.69 -8.34 -31.65
C ASP A 172 -7.19 -6.93 -31.33
N VAL A 173 -5.98 -6.79 -30.78
CA VAL A 173 -5.36 -5.49 -30.44
C VAL A 173 -5.14 -4.66 -31.70
N ARG A 174 -4.70 -5.26 -32.80
CA ARG A 174 -4.46 -4.58 -34.08
C ARG A 174 -5.74 -3.95 -34.64
N ASP A 175 -6.89 -4.62 -34.49
CA ASP A 175 -8.19 -4.09 -34.90
C ASP A 175 -8.56 -2.82 -34.14
N HIS A 176 -8.18 -2.73 -32.86
CA HIS A 176 -8.38 -1.53 -32.04
C HIS A 176 -7.35 -0.43 -32.37
N ALA A 177 -6.07 -0.79 -32.49
CA ALA A 177 -4.96 0.16 -32.59
C ALA A 177 -4.83 0.83 -33.98
N SER A 178 -5.28 0.17 -35.05
CA SER A 178 -5.31 0.77 -36.40
C SER A 178 -6.20 2.02 -36.47
N ALA A 179 -7.28 2.05 -35.67
CA ALA A 179 -8.17 3.21 -35.55
C ALA A 179 -7.45 4.42 -34.95
N ILE A 180 -6.65 4.15 -33.92
CA ILE A 180 -5.87 5.13 -33.18
C ILE A 180 -4.82 5.74 -34.11
N GLN A 181 -4.06 4.89 -34.80
CA GLN A 181 -3.02 5.34 -35.74
C GLN A 181 -3.62 6.20 -36.86
N GLY A 182 -4.75 5.78 -37.44
CA GLY A 182 -5.45 6.54 -38.46
C GLY A 182 -5.94 7.91 -37.98
N TRP A 183 -6.34 8.03 -36.72
CA TRP A 183 -6.73 9.31 -36.12
C TRP A 183 -5.51 10.21 -35.84
N LEU A 184 -4.43 9.66 -35.28
CA LEU A 184 -3.19 10.39 -35.03
C LEU A 184 -2.62 10.98 -36.35
N GLN A 185 -2.68 10.23 -37.44
CA GLN A 185 -2.22 10.68 -38.77
C GLN A 185 -3.08 11.79 -39.40
N GLN A 186 -4.37 11.89 -39.05
CA GLN A 186 -5.25 12.96 -39.57
C GLN A 186 -4.91 14.35 -38.99
N GLY A 187 -4.18 14.40 -37.87
CA GLY A 187 -3.89 15.62 -37.12
C GLY A 187 -2.57 16.35 -37.46
N THR A 188 -1.65 15.74 -38.21
CA THR A 188 -0.26 16.23 -38.37
C THR A 188 -0.05 17.31 -39.45
N LEU A 189 -1.11 18.03 -39.86
CA LEU A 189 -1.05 18.86 -41.07
C LEU A 189 -0.46 20.28 -40.92
N THR A 190 -0.23 20.82 -39.71
CA THR A 190 0.60 22.04 -39.49
C THR A 190 0.97 22.25 -38.01
N GLU A 191 2.22 22.65 -37.75
CA GLU A 191 2.90 22.91 -36.45
C GLU A 191 3.08 21.69 -35.53
N THR A 192 4.07 21.75 -34.64
CA THR A 192 4.37 20.70 -33.66
C THR A 192 3.15 20.50 -32.76
N ASP A 193 2.44 19.39 -32.95
CA ASP A 193 1.32 18.99 -32.10
C ASP A 193 1.91 18.54 -30.76
N GLU A 194 1.78 19.36 -29.71
CA GLU A 194 2.24 19.00 -28.37
C GLU A 194 1.29 17.99 -27.74
N TRP A 195 1.80 16.78 -27.52
CA TRP A 195 1.15 15.68 -26.81
C TRP A 195 1.83 15.45 -25.47
N ARG A 196 1.04 15.06 -24.48
CA ARG A 196 1.52 14.40 -23.27
C ARG A 196 0.72 13.13 -23.10
N SER A 197 1.41 12.01 -22.93
CA SER A 197 0.80 10.72 -22.65
C SER A 197 0.68 10.52 -21.14
N GLU A 198 -0.38 9.83 -20.69
CA GLU A 198 -0.43 9.26 -19.34
C GLU A 198 -0.19 10.27 -18.19
N MET A 199 -0.68 11.51 -18.37
CA MET A 199 -0.38 12.64 -17.49
C MET A 199 -1.04 12.45 -16.11
N THR A 200 -0.22 12.40 -15.07
CA THR A 200 -0.69 12.31 -13.68
C THR A 200 -1.18 13.68 -13.19
N LEU A 201 -2.42 13.72 -12.71
CA LEU A 201 -3.09 14.91 -12.20
C LEU A 201 -3.51 14.70 -10.75
N ILE A 202 -3.20 15.67 -9.90
CA ILE A 202 -3.62 15.73 -8.49
C ILE A 202 -4.18 17.13 -8.25
N SER A 203 -5.36 17.20 -7.64
CA SER A 203 -6.07 18.44 -7.34
C SER A 203 -6.23 18.59 -5.84
N GLU A 204 -5.53 19.56 -5.23
CA GLU A 204 -5.80 19.97 -3.85
C GLU A 204 -7.19 20.63 -3.78
N ARG A 205 -7.51 21.51 -4.74
CA ARG A 205 -8.72 22.31 -4.71
C ARG A 205 -9.97 21.45 -4.68
N PHE A 206 -10.03 20.48 -5.56
CA PHE A 206 -11.19 19.63 -5.74
C PHE A 206 -11.02 18.26 -5.10
N GLY A 207 -9.90 17.96 -4.41
CA GLY A 207 -9.53 16.62 -3.92
C GLY A 207 -9.90 15.52 -4.90
N MET A 208 -9.28 15.58 -6.07
CA MET A 208 -9.39 14.58 -7.12
C MET A 208 -8.00 14.15 -7.53
N LYS A 209 -7.87 12.92 -8.01
CA LYS A 209 -6.66 12.42 -8.66
C LYS A 209 -7.00 11.56 -9.86
N GLY A 210 -6.06 11.40 -10.77
CA GLY A 210 -6.18 10.45 -11.87
C GLY A 210 -5.07 10.62 -12.89
N ARG A 211 -5.07 9.73 -13.88
CA ARG A 211 -4.11 9.70 -14.98
C ARG A 211 -4.88 9.84 -16.29
N ALA A 212 -4.68 10.97 -16.98
CA ALA A 212 -5.34 11.21 -18.26
C ALA A 212 -4.57 10.45 -19.35
N ASP A 213 -5.27 9.66 -20.18
CA ASP A 213 -4.61 8.82 -21.19
C ASP A 213 -3.75 9.68 -22.14
N ALA A 214 -4.29 10.83 -22.56
CA ALA A 214 -3.51 11.84 -23.26
C ALA A 214 -4.06 13.27 -23.09
N VAL A 215 -3.18 14.25 -23.24
CA VAL A 215 -3.51 15.67 -23.33
C VAL A 215 -2.97 16.22 -24.65
N ARG A 216 -3.86 16.79 -25.45
CA ARG A 216 -3.54 17.39 -26.75
C ARG A 216 -3.85 18.87 -26.74
N ARG A 217 -2.84 19.73 -26.86
CA ARG A 217 -3.01 21.20 -26.81
C ARG A 217 -3.82 21.67 -25.57
N GLY A 218 -3.59 21.03 -24.43
CA GLY A 218 -4.30 21.29 -23.18
C GLY A 218 -5.69 20.65 -23.07
N MET A 219 -6.22 19.99 -24.10
CA MET A 219 -7.51 19.30 -24.04
C MET A 219 -7.33 17.81 -23.68
N PRO A 220 -8.18 17.25 -22.80
CA PRO A 220 -8.11 15.83 -22.45
C PRO A 220 -8.62 14.94 -23.59
N VAL A 221 -7.91 13.84 -23.81
CA VAL A 221 -8.23 12.77 -24.76
C VAL A 221 -8.28 11.46 -24.00
N GLU A 222 -9.42 10.77 -24.07
CA GLU A 222 -9.69 9.57 -23.30
C GLU A 222 -9.99 8.38 -24.23
N LEU A 223 -9.28 7.27 -24.02
CA LEU A 223 -9.41 6.03 -24.76
C LEU A 223 -10.48 5.14 -24.14
N LYS A 224 -11.31 4.53 -24.99
CA LYS A 224 -12.35 3.57 -24.57
C LYS A 224 -12.36 2.38 -25.51
N THR A 225 -12.14 1.19 -24.96
CA THR A 225 -12.07 -0.07 -25.71
C THR A 225 -13.45 -0.62 -26.10
N GLY A 226 -14.53 -0.08 -25.54
CA GLY A 226 -15.91 -0.41 -25.91
C GLY A 226 -16.39 0.29 -27.18
N LYS A 227 -17.50 -0.19 -27.78
CA LYS A 227 -18.15 0.46 -28.92
C LYS A 227 -19.13 1.54 -28.48
N ASN A 228 -19.27 2.59 -29.28
CA ASN A 228 -20.36 3.56 -29.20
C ASN A 228 -20.76 4.04 -30.60
N THR A 229 -21.85 3.50 -31.14
CA THR A 229 -22.38 3.83 -32.47
C THR A 229 -23.26 5.09 -32.48
N LYS A 230 -23.50 5.71 -31.31
CA LYS A 230 -24.24 6.97 -31.22
C LYS A 230 -23.33 8.14 -31.59
N ARG A 231 -23.92 9.21 -32.14
CA ARG A 231 -23.20 10.46 -32.42
C ARG A 231 -22.64 11.10 -31.15
N GLU A 232 -23.45 11.17 -30.10
CA GLU A 232 -23.01 11.68 -28.81
C GLU A 232 -22.19 10.62 -28.04
N PRO A 233 -21.09 11.03 -27.35
CA PRO A 233 -20.40 10.14 -26.43
C PRO A 233 -21.29 9.69 -25.26
N ARG A 234 -20.94 8.57 -24.63
CA ARG A 234 -21.63 8.09 -23.43
C ARG A 234 -21.43 9.10 -22.29
N PHE A 235 -22.48 9.39 -21.53
CA PHE A 235 -22.46 10.47 -20.54
C PHE A 235 -21.37 10.29 -19.48
N GLN A 236 -21.24 9.09 -18.91
CA GLN A 236 -20.20 8.76 -17.93
C GLN A 236 -18.77 8.94 -18.49
N ASP A 237 -18.55 8.66 -19.77
CA ASP A 237 -17.24 8.88 -20.40
C ASP A 237 -16.96 10.39 -20.57
N LYS A 238 -18.00 11.20 -20.85
CA LYS A 238 -17.88 12.67 -20.86
C LYS A 238 -17.47 13.20 -19.49
N ILE A 239 -18.03 12.63 -18.41
CA ILE A 239 -17.71 13.04 -17.04
C ILE A 239 -16.24 12.80 -16.71
N GLN A 240 -15.67 11.66 -17.12
CA GLN A 240 -14.25 11.37 -16.91
C GLN A 240 -13.35 12.43 -17.56
N ALA A 241 -13.53 12.67 -18.86
CA ALA A 241 -12.76 13.69 -19.58
C ALA A 241 -13.03 15.12 -19.04
N THR A 242 -14.24 15.39 -18.55
CA THR A 242 -14.57 16.69 -17.93
C THR A 242 -13.87 16.87 -16.58
N ALA A 243 -13.70 15.80 -15.80
CA ALA A 243 -12.95 15.86 -14.55
C ALA A 243 -11.48 16.20 -14.80
N TYR A 244 -10.85 15.58 -15.82
CA TYR A 244 -9.51 15.96 -16.24
C TYR A 244 -9.44 17.40 -16.77
N ALA A 245 -10.42 17.86 -17.54
CA ALA A 245 -10.49 19.26 -17.96
C ALA A 245 -10.54 20.22 -16.77
N LEU A 246 -11.29 19.90 -15.71
CA LEU A 246 -11.37 20.70 -14.49
C LEU A 246 -10.00 20.80 -13.77
N MET A 247 -9.29 19.68 -13.67
CA MET A 247 -7.95 19.63 -13.05
C MET A 247 -6.88 20.34 -13.90
N LEU A 248 -6.96 20.23 -15.22
CA LEU A 248 -6.12 21.00 -16.14
C LEU A 248 -6.43 22.51 -16.03
N GLY A 249 -7.71 22.86 -15.86
CA GLY A 249 -8.15 24.23 -15.59
C GLY A 249 -7.59 24.78 -14.29
N GLU A 250 -7.53 24.00 -13.21
CA GLU A 250 -6.88 24.39 -11.95
C GLU A 250 -5.41 24.75 -12.15
N ARG A 251 -4.65 23.90 -12.84
CA ARG A 251 -3.25 24.15 -13.16
C ARG A 251 -3.06 25.41 -14.01
N ALA A 252 -3.95 25.64 -14.98
CA ALA A 252 -3.90 26.82 -15.83
C ALA A 252 -4.33 28.11 -15.10
N ALA A 253 -5.27 28.02 -14.16
CA ALA A 253 -5.81 29.16 -13.43
C ALA A 253 -4.91 29.67 -12.31
N GLY A 254 -4.13 28.78 -11.67
CA GLY A 254 -3.47 29.09 -10.41
C GLY A 254 -4.49 29.53 -9.36
N ALA A 255 -4.37 30.77 -8.86
CA ALA A 255 -5.33 31.35 -7.91
C ALA A 255 -6.68 31.80 -8.53
N GLY A 256 -6.83 31.70 -9.86
CA GLY A 256 -8.05 32.11 -10.57
C GLY A 256 -9.20 31.10 -10.52
N SER A 257 -10.19 31.30 -11.40
CA SER A 257 -11.29 30.37 -11.61
C SER A 257 -10.84 29.19 -12.48
N ALA A 258 -10.70 28.01 -11.85
CA ALA A 258 -10.42 26.77 -12.57
C ALA A 258 -11.53 26.40 -13.56
N VAL A 259 -12.78 26.79 -13.28
CA VAL A 259 -13.93 26.57 -14.16
C VAL A 259 -13.80 27.38 -15.46
N ASP A 260 -13.31 28.61 -15.37
CA ASP A 260 -13.13 29.48 -16.55
C ASP A 260 -11.88 29.12 -17.36
N ALA A 261 -10.84 28.64 -16.70
CA ALA A 261 -9.59 28.21 -17.34
C ALA A 261 -9.66 26.79 -17.90
N ALA A 262 -10.68 26.01 -17.53
CA ALA A 262 -10.85 24.65 -18.01
C ALA A 262 -11.03 24.62 -19.55
N PRO A 263 -10.44 23.63 -20.24
CA PRO A 263 -10.70 23.40 -21.65
C PRO A 263 -12.19 23.26 -21.93
N ASP A 264 -12.66 23.92 -22.99
CA ASP A 264 -14.07 23.93 -23.41
C ASP A 264 -14.47 22.70 -24.25
N THR A 265 -13.50 21.82 -24.54
CA THR A 265 -13.64 20.68 -25.43
C THR A 265 -12.88 19.47 -24.89
N GLY A 266 -13.49 18.29 -24.97
CA GLY A 266 -12.86 17.01 -24.68
C GLY A 266 -13.04 16.02 -25.84
N THR A 267 -12.12 15.06 -25.94
CA THR A 267 -12.16 14.01 -26.99
C THR A 267 -12.27 12.62 -26.37
N LEU A 268 -13.15 11.79 -26.93
CA LEU A 268 -13.28 10.37 -26.58
C LEU A 268 -12.99 9.50 -27.79
N LEU A 269 -12.07 8.54 -27.64
CA LEU A 269 -11.64 7.60 -28.67
C LEU A 269 -12.22 6.21 -28.41
N TYR A 270 -13.27 5.84 -29.15
CA TYR A 270 -13.92 4.52 -29.11
C TYR A 270 -13.28 3.58 -30.12
N THR A 271 -12.22 2.88 -29.72
CA THR A 271 -11.39 2.08 -30.65
C THR A 271 -12.16 0.96 -31.33
N LYS A 272 -13.13 0.34 -30.62
CA LYS A 272 -13.96 -0.73 -31.19
C LYS A 272 -14.80 -0.29 -32.38
N ASN A 273 -15.13 1.00 -32.52
CA ASN A 273 -15.96 1.47 -33.63
C ASN A 273 -15.34 1.21 -35.01
N ALA A 274 -14.01 1.21 -35.10
CA ALA A 274 -13.30 0.93 -36.34
C ALA A 274 -13.29 -0.57 -36.70
N ALA A 275 -13.46 -1.44 -35.70
CA ALA A 275 -13.49 -2.89 -35.85
C ALA A 275 -14.90 -3.44 -36.16
N VAL A 276 -15.95 -2.60 -36.17
CA VAL A 276 -17.32 -3.03 -36.45
C VAL A 276 -17.58 -3.05 -37.97
N ASP A 277 -18.15 -4.15 -38.49
CA ASP A 277 -18.58 -4.21 -39.88
C ASP A 277 -19.73 -3.21 -40.14
N ARG A 278 -19.52 -2.36 -41.14
CA ARG A 278 -20.51 -1.35 -41.60
C ARG A 278 -21.80 -1.97 -42.14
N ASN A 279 -21.81 -3.26 -42.46
CA ASN A 279 -22.99 -3.99 -42.91
C ASN A 279 -23.83 -4.53 -41.74
N GLU A 280 -23.26 -4.65 -40.54
CA GLU A 280 -23.92 -5.27 -39.38
C GLU A 280 -24.49 -4.24 -38.39
N GLU A 281 -23.92 -3.03 -38.35
CA GLU A 281 -24.29 -1.98 -37.40
C GLU A 281 -24.53 -0.64 -38.11
N SER A 282 -25.60 0.04 -37.71
CA SER A 282 -25.96 1.36 -38.24
C SER A 282 -25.65 2.46 -37.22
N GLY A 283 -25.16 3.62 -37.65
CA GLY A 283 -24.87 4.74 -36.77
C GLY A 283 -23.60 5.52 -37.13
N ASP A 284 -23.09 6.28 -36.16
CA ASP A 284 -21.84 7.02 -36.28
C ASP A 284 -20.66 6.18 -35.75
N LEU A 285 -19.93 5.58 -36.69
CA LEU A 285 -18.77 4.73 -36.46
C LEU A 285 -17.44 5.52 -36.42
N SER A 286 -17.49 6.84 -36.27
CA SER A 286 -16.28 7.62 -36.00
C SER A 286 -15.59 7.10 -34.72
N PRO A 287 -14.26 6.85 -34.76
CA PRO A 287 -13.52 6.44 -33.57
C PRO A 287 -13.40 7.61 -32.58
N ALA A 288 -13.13 8.82 -33.07
CA ALA A 288 -13.05 10.02 -32.25
C ALA A 288 -14.38 10.77 -32.19
N LYS A 289 -14.80 11.12 -30.97
CA LYS A 289 -15.99 11.94 -30.71
C LYS A 289 -15.62 13.10 -29.80
N GLU A 290 -15.70 14.30 -30.35
CA GLU A 290 -15.51 15.56 -29.61
C GLU A 290 -16.81 16.02 -28.97
N PHE A 291 -16.73 16.66 -27.81
CA PHE A 291 -17.88 17.24 -27.14
C PHE A 291 -17.50 18.51 -26.38
N SER A 292 -18.47 19.42 -26.24
CA SER A 292 -18.29 20.66 -25.48
C SER A 292 -18.38 20.43 -23.98
N ILE A 293 -17.47 21.06 -23.25
CA ILE A 293 -17.39 21.12 -21.80
C ILE A 293 -17.81 22.53 -21.38
N GLY A 294 -18.81 22.62 -20.52
CA GLY A 294 -19.27 23.89 -19.96
C GLY A 294 -19.36 23.83 -18.44
N SER A 295 -19.54 24.99 -17.79
CA SER A 295 -19.60 25.12 -16.33
C SER A 295 -20.62 24.18 -15.68
N GLY A 296 -21.76 23.91 -16.33
CA GLY A 296 -22.74 22.96 -15.82
C GLY A 296 -22.24 21.50 -15.73
N LEU A 297 -21.34 21.08 -16.63
CA LEU A 297 -20.73 19.74 -16.61
C LEU A 297 -19.58 19.67 -15.60
N LEU A 298 -18.77 20.73 -15.51
CA LEU A 298 -17.72 20.89 -14.50
C LEU A 298 -18.32 20.86 -13.08
N ASN A 299 -19.38 21.64 -12.84
CA ASN A 299 -20.11 21.61 -11.56
C ASN A 299 -20.80 20.27 -11.32
N TYR A 300 -21.19 19.53 -12.36
CA TYR A 300 -21.71 18.17 -12.17
C TYR A 300 -20.62 17.22 -11.66
N VAL A 301 -19.41 17.26 -12.22
CA VAL A 301 -18.25 16.47 -11.74
C VAL A 301 -18.03 16.69 -10.25
N VAL A 302 -17.94 17.95 -9.80
CA VAL A 302 -17.65 18.25 -8.40
C VAL A 302 -18.77 17.78 -7.48
N ARG A 303 -20.04 17.91 -7.89
CA ARG A 303 -21.17 17.42 -7.10
C ARG A 303 -21.18 15.90 -7.00
N THR A 304 -20.83 15.18 -8.07
CA THR A 304 -20.67 13.72 -8.05
C THR A 304 -19.53 13.31 -7.13
N ARG A 305 -18.37 13.97 -7.22
CA ARG A 305 -17.24 13.77 -6.31
C ARG A 305 -17.65 13.96 -4.85
N ASN A 306 -18.41 15.02 -4.54
CA ASN A 306 -18.89 15.28 -3.19
C ASN A 306 -19.77 14.15 -2.66
N ALA A 307 -20.61 13.54 -3.50
CA ALA A 307 -21.44 12.41 -3.10
C ALA A 307 -20.61 11.18 -2.71
N ILE A 308 -19.53 10.91 -3.45
CA ILE A 308 -18.58 9.83 -3.11
C ILE A 308 -17.90 10.14 -1.78
N ALA A 309 -17.30 11.33 -1.65
CA ALA A 309 -16.54 11.70 -0.46
C ALA A 309 -17.42 11.78 0.81
N ALA A 310 -18.70 12.15 0.67
CA ALA A 310 -19.68 12.10 1.75
C ALA A 310 -20.02 10.65 2.15
N MET A 311 -20.28 9.77 1.19
CA MET A 311 -20.54 8.35 1.46
C MET A 311 -19.33 7.68 2.16
N GLU A 312 -18.13 8.04 1.71
CA GLU A 312 -16.86 7.61 2.27
C GLU A 312 -16.55 8.23 3.64
N TYR A 313 -17.31 9.18 4.16
CA TYR A 313 -17.08 9.72 5.50
C TYR A 313 -17.62 8.77 6.59
N ASP A 314 -18.75 8.11 6.32
CA ASP A 314 -19.39 7.17 7.26
C ASP A 314 -19.24 5.70 6.84
N SER A 315 -18.35 5.42 5.88
CA SER A 315 -18.13 4.06 5.31
C SER A 315 -19.43 3.44 4.76
N GLY A 316 -20.33 4.27 4.23
CA GLY A 316 -21.64 3.82 3.75
C GLY A 316 -21.55 2.91 2.53
N VAL A 317 -22.53 2.02 2.37
CA VAL A 317 -22.63 1.11 1.23
C VAL A 317 -23.70 1.60 0.23
N PRO A 318 -23.34 1.94 -1.01
CA PRO A 318 -24.29 2.46 -2.00
C PRO A 318 -25.19 1.36 -2.57
N THR A 319 -26.48 1.65 -2.75
CA THR A 319 -27.51 0.70 -3.18
C THR A 319 -27.70 0.65 -4.70
N GLY A 320 -27.26 1.69 -5.41
CA GLY A 320 -27.51 1.92 -6.83
C GLY A 320 -28.78 2.72 -7.13
N TYR A 321 -29.62 3.02 -6.12
CA TYR A 321 -30.77 3.92 -6.25
C TYR A 321 -30.40 5.39 -6.28
N GLU A 322 -29.18 5.74 -5.84
CA GLU A 322 -28.67 7.11 -5.78
C GLU A 322 -28.42 7.68 -7.19
N ALA A 323 -28.41 6.82 -8.21
CA ALA A 323 -28.34 7.22 -9.62
C ALA A 323 -29.37 6.51 -10.50
N ASN A 324 -29.48 6.98 -11.74
CA ASN A 324 -30.29 6.35 -12.79
C ASN A 324 -29.62 5.09 -13.38
N ALA A 325 -29.04 4.24 -12.52
CA ALA A 325 -28.38 3.00 -12.89
C ALA A 325 -29.34 2.06 -13.64
N LYS A 326 -28.84 1.40 -14.68
CA LYS A 326 -29.60 0.45 -15.52
C LYS A 326 -29.07 -0.96 -15.32
N CYS A 327 -29.71 -1.73 -14.44
CA CYS A 327 -29.22 -3.04 -14.03
C CYS A 327 -29.31 -4.10 -15.14
N GLU A 328 -30.31 -4.01 -16.04
CA GLU A 328 -30.55 -4.98 -17.15
C GLU A 328 -29.33 -5.23 -18.06
N TYR A 329 -28.42 -4.27 -18.18
CA TYR A 329 -27.22 -4.37 -19.02
C TYR A 329 -25.93 -4.18 -18.21
N CYS A 330 -26.00 -4.33 -16.88
CA CYS A 330 -24.86 -4.18 -16.00
C CYS A 330 -24.05 -5.48 -16.00
N PHE A 331 -22.76 -5.39 -16.35
CA PHE A 331 -21.85 -6.54 -16.31
C PHE A 331 -21.71 -7.09 -14.89
N GLU A 332 -21.70 -6.20 -13.89
CA GLU A 332 -21.61 -6.56 -12.46
C GLU A 332 -22.93 -7.02 -11.83
N GLN A 333 -23.99 -7.27 -12.63
CA GLN A 333 -25.32 -7.52 -12.04
C GLN A 333 -25.32 -8.74 -11.13
N ASP A 334 -24.73 -9.85 -11.56
CA ASP A 334 -24.74 -11.10 -10.81
C ASP A 334 -23.91 -10.98 -9.52
N THR A 335 -22.68 -10.45 -9.63
CA THR A 335 -21.81 -10.15 -8.49
C THR A 335 -22.52 -9.21 -7.51
N CYS A 336 -23.13 -8.13 -8.01
CA CYS A 336 -23.92 -7.21 -7.20
C CYS A 336 -25.02 -7.93 -6.42
N MET A 337 -25.85 -8.74 -7.07
CA MET A 337 -26.96 -9.44 -6.40
C MET A 337 -26.46 -10.46 -5.37
N ALA A 338 -25.38 -11.17 -5.67
CA ALA A 338 -24.78 -12.18 -4.79
C ALA A 338 -24.16 -11.54 -3.54
N VAL A 339 -23.29 -10.52 -3.71
CA VAL A 339 -22.67 -9.78 -2.60
C VAL A 339 -23.76 -9.16 -1.72
N SER A 340 -24.76 -8.52 -2.33
CA SER A 340 -25.86 -7.90 -1.59
C SER A 340 -26.67 -8.91 -0.77
N GLY A 341 -27.03 -10.05 -1.38
CA GLY A 341 -27.81 -11.07 -0.68
C GLY A 341 -27.03 -11.81 0.41
N ARG A 342 -25.71 -11.95 0.25
CA ARG A 342 -24.84 -12.62 1.22
C ARG A 342 -24.46 -11.73 2.39
N LEU A 343 -24.24 -10.43 2.15
CA LEU A 343 -23.92 -9.44 3.18
C LEU A 343 -25.16 -8.71 3.75
N ASP A 344 -26.36 -9.17 3.42
CA ASP A 344 -27.65 -8.55 3.81
C ASP A 344 -27.76 -7.04 3.49
N GLN A 345 -27.26 -6.64 2.33
CA GLN A 345 -27.26 -5.25 1.87
C GLN A 345 -28.39 -4.97 0.89
N GLU A 346 -28.90 -3.73 0.92
CA GLU A 346 -29.85 -3.27 -0.08
C GLU A 346 -29.18 -3.06 -1.45
N SER A 347 -29.86 -3.48 -2.52
CA SER A 347 -29.40 -3.31 -3.89
C SER A 347 -30.55 -3.11 -4.86
N LYS A 348 -30.39 -2.14 -5.77
CA LYS A 348 -31.30 -1.90 -6.89
C LYS A 348 -31.39 -3.07 -7.87
N ALA A 349 -30.33 -3.87 -7.98
CA ALA A 349 -30.34 -5.07 -8.83
C ALA A 349 -31.16 -6.20 -8.22
N GLY A 350 -31.52 -6.10 -6.94
CA GLY A 350 -32.07 -7.18 -6.13
C GLY A 350 -30.98 -7.97 -5.41
N THR A 351 -31.36 -9.07 -4.79
CA THR A 351 -30.48 -9.93 -4.00
C THR A 351 -30.64 -11.40 -4.40
N VAL A 352 -29.56 -12.17 -4.31
CA VAL A 352 -29.55 -13.63 -4.51
C VAL A 352 -28.72 -14.28 -3.41
N GLY A 353 -29.12 -15.48 -3.00
CA GLY A 353 -28.45 -16.22 -1.94
C GLY A 353 -29.10 -16.01 -0.58
N ARG A 354 -28.53 -16.67 0.43
CA ARG A 354 -28.88 -16.44 1.84
C ARG A 354 -27.76 -15.64 2.48
N ALA A 355 -28.13 -14.71 3.35
CA ALA A 355 -27.18 -14.01 4.19
C ALA A 355 -26.26 -15.01 4.92
N VAL A 356 -25.00 -14.64 5.07
CA VAL A 356 -24.09 -15.36 5.97
C VAL A 356 -24.58 -15.25 7.41
N PRO A 357 -24.16 -16.14 8.32
CA PRO A 357 -24.48 -16.01 9.75
C PRO A 357 -24.15 -14.63 10.31
N GLU A 358 -24.93 -14.18 11.30
CA GLU A 358 -24.82 -12.85 11.92
C GLU A 358 -23.40 -12.55 12.42
N GLU A 359 -22.74 -13.52 13.07
CA GLU A 359 -21.36 -13.40 13.52
C GLU A 359 -20.35 -13.14 12.37
N GLU A 360 -20.61 -13.68 11.17
CA GLU A 360 -19.76 -13.43 9.99
C GLU A 360 -20.02 -12.05 9.37
N LEU A 361 -21.26 -11.54 9.48
CA LEU A 361 -21.61 -10.18 9.09
C LEU A 361 -20.95 -9.16 10.02
N GLU A 362 -21.05 -9.37 11.34
CA GLU A 362 -20.43 -8.51 12.35
C GLU A 362 -18.90 -8.45 12.14
N TYR A 363 -18.28 -9.61 11.92
CA TYR A 363 -16.85 -9.69 11.57
C TYR A 363 -16.52 -8.91 10.29
N PHE A 364 -17.31 -9.08 9.22
CA PHE A 364 -17.09 -8.36 7.97
C PHE A 364 -17.22 -6.85 8.17
N GLU A 365 -18.25 -6.37 8.87
CA GLU A 365 -18.52 -4.95 9.11
C GLU A 365 -17.42 -4.29 9.97
N GLU A 366 -16.96 -4.98 11.02
CA GLU A 366 -15.88 -4.54 11.89
C GLU A 366 -14.59 -4.33 11.09
N PHE A 367 -14.13 -5.36 10.38
CA PHE A 367 -12.90 -5.26 9.57
C PHE A 367 -13.06 -4.34 8.36
N TYR A 368 -14.22 -4.29 7.71
CA TYR A 368 -14.48 -3.36 6.61
C TYR A 368 -14.32 -1.91 7.08
N THR A 369 -14.90 -1.57 8.24
CA THR A 369 -14.79 -0.23 8.84
C THR A 369 -13.35 0.11 9.19
N ALA A 370 -12.62 -0.83 9.79
CA ALA A 370 -11.22 -0.64 10.15
C ALA A 370 -10.31 -0.45 8.91
N VAL A 371 -10.56 -1.19 7.83
CA VAL A 371 -9.82 -1.02 6.57
C VAL A 371 -10.15 0.30 5.88
N GLU A 372 -11.41 0.76 5.92
CA GLU A 372 -11.76 2.10 5.42
C GLU A 372 -11.14 3.22 6.28
N ALA A 373 -11.01 3.04 7.59
CA ALA A 373 -10.28 3.96 8.45
C ALA A 373 -8.78 4.06 8.07
N GLU A 374 -8.16 2.94 7.71
CA GLU A 374 -6.79 2.88 7.17
C GLU A 374 -6.71 3.57 5.80
N ARG A 375 -7.69 3.35 4.90
CA ARG A 375 -7.76 4.06 3.60
C ARG A 375 -7.83 5.57 3.80
N ARG A 376 -8.66 6.06 4.74
CA ARG A 376 -8.68 7.50 5.09
C ARG A 376 -7.34 8.00 5.61
N ALA A 377 -6.57 7.19 6.33
CA ALA A 377 -5.21 7.53 6.74
C ALA A 377 -4.28 7.73 5.53
N VAL A 378 -4.40 6.89 4.49
CA VAL A 378 -3.69 7.06 3.21
C VAL A 378 -4.05 8.40 2.53
N HIS A 379 -5.34 8.78 2.50
CA HIS A 379 -5.74 10.09 1.95
C HIS A 379 -5.21 11.27 2.78
N ARG A 380 -5.16 11.17 4.11
CA ARG A 380 -4.51 12.18 4.96
C ARG A 380 -3.02 12.32 4.63
N GLU A 381 -2.32 11.24 4.29
CA GLU A 381 -0.92 11.32 3.84
C GLU A 381 -0.76 12.06 2.49
N TYR A 382 -1.76 11.96 1.60
CA TYR A 382 -1.81 12.78 0.38
C TYR A 382 -2.00 14.25 0.70
N ALA A 383 -2.92 14.60 1.61
CA ALA A 383 -3.17 16.00 1.96
C ALA A 383 -1.92 16.71 2.49
N LYS A 384 -1.05 15.97 3.18
CA LYS A 384 0.26 16.46 3.61
C LYS A 384 1.17 16.93 2.47
N LEU A 385 0.88 16.65 1.19
CA LEU A 385 1.65 17.19 0.05
C LEU A 385 1.50 18.72 -0.06
N TRP A 386 0.36 19.26 0.34
CA TRP A 386 0.07 20.70 0.32
C TRP A 386 -0.11 21.31 1.72
N GLU A 387 -0.37 20.50 2.76
CA GLU A 387 -0.43 20.99 4.14
C GLU A 387 0.94 21.17 4.80
N GLN A 388 1.95 20.43 4.34
CA GLN A 388 3.30 20.50 4.87
C GLN A 388 4.25 21.18 3.88
N THR A 389 5.23 21.92 4.40
CA THR A 389 6.30 22.46 3.55
C THR A 389 7.19 21.31 3.04
N PRO A 390 7.97 21.54 1.95
CA PRO A 390 8.95 20.56 1.49
C PRO A 390 9.92 20.12 2.59
N GLU A 391 10.35 21.06 3.44
CA GLU A 391 11.25 20.81 4.58
C GLU A 391 10.60 19.92 5.64
N GLU A 392 9.36 20.22 6.04
CA GLU A 392 8.61 19.39 7.00
C GLU A 392 8.44 17.95 6.49
N ARG A 393 8.17 17.77 5.19
CA ARG A 393 8.09 16.43 4.59
C ARG A 393 9.42 15.71 4.55
N ALA A 394 10.51 16.42 4.27
CA ALA A 394 11.86 15.87 4.33
C ALA A 394 12.24 15.45 5.76
N ASP A 395 11.94 16.28 6.76
CA ASP A 395 12.16 15.99 8.18
C ASP A 395 11.34 14.77 8.66
N ASN A 396 10.16 14.55 8.05
CA ASN A 396 9.31 13.37 8.26
C ASN A 396 9.73 12.14 7.43
N ASP A 397 10.88 12.17 6.75
CA ASP A 397 11.39 11.13 5.84
C ASP A 397 10.45 10.81 4.65
N ARG A 398 9.53 11.72 4.29
CA ARG A 398 8.54 11.53 3.23
C ARG A 398 8.95 12.13 1.88
N ALA A 399 10.00 12.95 1.85
CA ALA A 399 10.49 13.56 0.62
C ALA A 399 12.02 13.62 0.58
N LEU A 400 12.58 13.63 -0.63
CA LEU A 400 13.93 14.09 -0.93
C LEU A 400 13.82 15.41 -1.67
N ILE A 401 14.33 16.49 -1.09
CA ILE A 401 14.21 17.85 -1.61
C ILE A 401 15.58 18.40 -2.02
N GLY A 402 15.56 19.46 -2.83
CA GLY A 402 16.78 20.18 -3.24
C GLY A 402 17.69 19.35 -4.15
N LEU A 403 17.13 18.41 -4.92
CA LEU A 403 17.91 17.60 -5.86
C LEU A 403 18.39 18.49 -7.02
N GLU A 404 19.64 18.32 -7.43
CA GLU A 404 20.20 19.05 -8.56
C GLU A 404 20.12 18.19 -9.84
N PRO A 405 19.28 18.55 -10.84
CA PRO A 405 19.15 17.76 -12.05
C PRO A 405 20.48 17.65 -12.81
N THR A 406 20.90 16.43 -13.15
CA THR A 406 22.16 16.15 -13.85
C THR A 406 21.94 15.69 -15.30
N GLY A 407 20.76 15.17 -15.63
CA GLY A 407 20.46 14.77 -16.99
C GLY A 407 19.09 14.10 -17.16
N ARG A 408 18.69 13.99 -18.42
CA ARG A 408 17.52 13.25 -18.89
C ARG A 408 17.93 12.44 -20.11
N ARG A 409 17.54 11.17 -20.17
CA ARG A 409 17.86 10.29 -21.28
C ARG A 409 16.62 9.47 -21.64
N GLU A 410 16.22 9.54 -22.89
CA GLU A 410 15.18 8.66 -23.42
C GLU A 410 15.70 7.21 -23.48
N LEU A 411 14.87 6.27 -23.04
CA LEU A 411 15.12 4.84 -23.02
C LEU A 411 14.49 4.17 -24.24
N ASP A 412 14.95 2.95 -24.53
CA ASP A 412 14.27 2.08 -25.48
C ASP A 412 12.83 1.85 -24.98
N GLY A 413 11.83 2.14 -25.83
CA GLY A 413 10.42 2.15 -25.45
C GLY A 413 9.82 3.54 -25.17
N GLY A 414 10.59 4.62 -25.27
CA GLY A 414 10.09 6.00 -25.19
C GLY A 414 9.86 6.53 -23.77
N ARG A 415 10.21 5.76 -22.75
CA ARG A 415 10.29 6.21 -21.35
C ARG A 415 11.54 7.05 -21.12
N TRP A 416 11.64 7.70 -19.97
CA TRP A 416 12.72 8.60 -19.61
C TRP A 416 13.44 8.18 -18.33
N GLU A 417 14.75 8.11 -18.41
CA GLU A 417 15.65 8.07 -17.26
C GLU A 417 15.95 9.52 -16.83
N LEU A 418 15.58 9.86 -15.60
CA LEU A 418 15.79 11.16 -14.98
C LEU A 418 16.87 11.04 -13.91
N ARG A 419 17.85 11.95 -13.94
CA ARG A 419 19.02 11.90 -13.04
C ARG A 419 19.17 13.19 -12.26
N ALA A 420 19.54 13.07 -10.99
CA ALA A 420 19.88 14.20 -10.13
C ALA A 420 20.96 13.85 -9.11
N THR A 421 21.68 14.85 -8.61
CA THR A 421 22.58 14.70 -7.46
C THR A 421 21.75 14.76 -6.17
N GLY A 422 21.93 13.76 -5.32
CA GLY A 422 21.30 13.68 -4.00
C GLY A 422 21.94 14.65 -2.99
N THR A 423 21.16 15.08 -2.01
CA THR A 423 21.63 15.96 -0.92
C THR A 423 22.27 15.20 0.25
N GLY A 424 22.30 13.86 0.19
CA GLY A 424 22.68 12.99 1.31
C GLY A 424 21.61 12.88 2.40
N ALA A 425 20.42 13.46 2.20
CA ALA A 425 19.30 13.37 3.12
C ALA A 425 18.76 11.92 3.22
N VAL A 426 18.28 11.56 4.41
CA VAL A 426 17.66 10.26 4.67
C VAL A 426 16.16 10.34 4.40
N SER A 427 15.59 9.28 3.83
CA SER A 427 14.16 9.18 3.50
C SER A 427 13.67 7.73 3.67
N LYS A 428 12.34 7.52 3.66
CA LYS A 428 11.70 6.20 3.51
C LYS A 428 11.74 5.66 2.07
N ILE A 429 12.05 6.49 1.07
CA ILE A 429 12.12 6.10 -0.35
C ILE A 429 13.24 5.08 -0.59
N ARG A 430 12.97 3.99 -1.33
CA ARG A 430 13.92 2.92 -1.65
C ARG A 430 13.99 2.68 -3.15
N GLU A 431 15.07 2.04 -3.60
CA GLU A 431 15.14 1.47 -4.95
C GLU A 431 13.97 0.51 -5.17
N GLY A 432 13.42 0.52 -6.38
CA GLY A 432 12.20 -0.17 -6.78
C GLY A 432 10.90 0.54 -6.40
N ASN A 433 10.90 1.52 -5.48
CA ASN A 433 9.66 2.22 -5.08
C ASN A 433 9.08 3.05 -6.23
N LEU A 434 7.75 3.12 -6.25
CA LEU A 434 7.03 4.14 -7.02
C LEU A 434 6.97 5.42 -6.19
N VAL A 435 7.33 6.55 -6.80
CA VAL A 435 7.42 7.87 -6.16
C VAL A 435 6.79 8.93 -7.05
N LEU A 436 6.43 10.07 -6.46
CA LEU A 436 6.10 11.28 -7.21
C LEU A 436 7.40 12.06 -7.46
N ALA A 437 7.90 12.02 -8.68
CA ALA A 437 9.01 12.86 -9.12
C ALA A 437 8.47 14.20 -9.61
N SER A 438 9.07 15.31 -9.19
CA SER A 438 8.62 16.63 -9.62
C SER A 438 9.75 17.62 -9.88
N ASP A 439 9.40 18.68 -10.60
CA ASP A 439 10.26 19.83 -10.86
C ASP A 439 10.36 20.82 -9.69
N GLY A 440 9.86 20.41 -8.51
CA GLY A 440 9.95 21.12 -7.23
C GLY A 440 8.64 21.06 -6.43
N ASP A 441 7.51 20.98 -7.13
CA ASP A 441 6.16 20.91 -6.57
C ASP A 441 5.38 19.74 -7.20
N PRO A 442 5.02 18.70 -6.44
CA PRO A 442 4.30 17.54 -6.96
C PRO A 442 2.81 17.78 -7.28
N VAL A 443 2.23 18.92 -6.85
CA VAL A 443 0.80 19.22 -6.99
C VAL A 443 0.60 20.24 -8.12
N THR A 444 1.25 21.41 -8.01
CA THR A 444 1.06 22.53 -8.94
C THR A 444 2.11 22.57 -10.05
N GLY A 445 3.25 21.92 -9.86
CA GLY A 445 4.34 21.81 -10.84
C GLY A 445 4.15 20.67 -11.84
N ASN A 446 5.22 20.37 -12.59
CA ASN A 446 5.25 19.14 -13.38
C ASN A 446 5.66 17.99 -12.47
N ALA A 447 4.85 16.94 -12.45
CA ALA A 447 5.09 15.77 -11.64
C ALA A 447 4.72 14.51 -12.42
N GLU A 448 5.53 13.48 -12.26
CA GLU A 448 5.33 12.17 -12.87
C GLU A 448 5.48 11.08 -11.82
N LEU A 449 4.69 10.02 -11.97
CA LEU A 449 4.99 8.78 -11.28
C LEU A 449 6.29 8.22 -11.84
N ALA A 450 7.25 7.95 -10.95
CA ALA A 450 8.55 7.45 -11.34
C ALA A 450 8.92 6.23 -10.49
N ARG A 451 9.62 5.28 -11.10
CA ARG A 451 10.23 4.17 -10.38
C ARG A 451 11.66 4.54 -10.02
N VAL A 452 12.02 4.33 -8.76
CA VAL A 452 13.39 4.57 -8.29
C VAL A 452 14.28 3.44 -8.77
N GLU A 453 15.25 3.73 -9.62
CA GLU A 453 16.23 2.74 -10.09
C GLU A 453 17.45 2.73 -9.18
N ARG A 454 17.86 3.90 -8.68
CA ARG A 454 19.04 4.03 -7.81
C ARG A 454 18.92 5.20 -6.83
N LEU A 455 19.39 4.99 -5.60
CA LEU A 455 19.52 6.03 -4.57
C LEU A 455 20.94 6.11 -4.03
N GLY A 456 21.44 7.34 -3.84
CA GLY A 456 22.78 7.59 -3.29
C GLY A 456 23.21 9.03 -3.55
N GLU A 457 24.51 9.23 -3.80
CA GLU A 457 25.03 10.52 -4.30
C GLU A 457 24.40 10.90 -5.65
N GLU A 458 24.16 9.91 -6.51
CA GLU A 458 23.39 10.05 -7.75
C GLU A 458 22.06 9.32 -7.60
N ILE A 459 20.96 10.04 -7.85
CA ILE A 459 19.60 9.52 -7.86
C ILE A 459 19.20 9.30 -9.32
N VAL A 460 18.63 8.13 -9.60
CA VAL A 460 18.12 7.76 -10.92
C VAL A 460 16.71 7.23 -10.78
N VAL A 461 15.79 7.77 -11.56
CA VAL A 461 14.40 7.30 -11.64
C VAL A 461 13.97 7.14 -13.10
N THR A 462 13.04 6.22 -13.35
CA THR A 462 12.40 6.03 -14.67
C THR A 462 10.97 6.55 -14.63
N ALA A 463 10.57 7.38 -15.59
CA ALA A 463 9.23 7.95 -15.73
C ALA A 463 8.76 7.90 -17.19
N ASP A 464 7.47 8.09 -17.45
CA ASP A 464 6.94 8.08 -18.82
C ASP A 464 7.21 9.38 -19.59
N GLU A 465 7.33 10.50 -18.89
CA GLU A 465 7.56 11.83 -19.47
C GLU A 465 8.78 12.51 -18.85
N PRO A 466 9.48 13.40 -19.58
CA PRO A 466 10.69 14.05 -19.08
C PRO A 466 10.38 15.25 -18.16
N LEU A 467 11.04 15.31 -16.99
CA LEU A 467 11.07 16.50 -16.14
C LEU A 467 12.46 16.76 -15.53
N ASP A 468 12.70 18.00 -15.09
CA ASP A 468 13.90 18.33 -14.31
C ASP A 468 13.72 17.80 -12.88
N LEU A 469 14.37 16.70 -12.53
CA LEU A 469 14.20 16.03 -11.24
C LEU A 469 14.75 16.88 -10.08
N ARG A 470 13.88 17.60 -9.36
CA ARG A 470 14.26 18.46 -8.22
C ARG A 470 13.77 17.94 -6.87
N ARG A 471 12.75 17.08 -6.88
CA ARG A 471 12.12 16.55 -5.68
C ARG A 471 11.54 15.17 -5.93
N LEU A 472 11.63 14.30 -4.92
CA LEU A 472 10.92 13.02 -4.86
C LEU A 472 10.04 12.99 -3.61
N ASP A 473 8.77 12.62 -3.74
CA ASP A 473 7.88 12.34 -2.62
C ASP A 473 7.47 10.87 -2.61
N VAL A 474 7.32 10.30 -1.41
CA VAL A 474 6.64 9.02 -1.23
C VAL A 474 5.23 9.13 -1.80
N TYR A 475 4.88 8.23 -2.72
CA TYR A 475 3.54 8.11 -3.28
C TYR A 475 2.66 7.29 -2.33
N PRO A 476 1.62 7.87 -1.70
CA PRO A 476 0.65 7.08 -0.94
C PRO A 476 -0.19 6.24 -1.92
N SER A 477 -0.46 4.97 -1.60
CA SER A 477 -1.20 4.07 -2.49
C SER A 477 -2.27 3.33 -1.70
N GLU A 478 -3.47 3.25 -2.28
CA GLU A 478 -4.62 2.52 -1.74
C GLU A 478 -4.60 1.03 -2.08
N LEU A 479 -3.63 0.59 -2.88
CA LEU A 479 -3.55 -0.80 -3.34
C LEU A 479 -3.50 -1.80 -2.18
N THR A 480 -2.85 -1.43 -1.08
CA THR A 480 -2.82 -2.27 0.13
C THR A 480 -4.21 -2.41 0.73
N THR A 481 -4.94 -1.31 0.91
CA THR A 481 -6.30 -1.34 1.50
C THR A 481 -7.30 -2.04 0.59
N ASP A 482 -7.20 -1.87 -0.73
CA ASP A 482 -8.02 -2.62 -1.71
C ASP A 482 -7.81 -4.13 -1.55
N ARG A 483 -6.55 -4.57 -1.45
CA ARG A 483 -6.21 -5.99 -1.26
C ARG A 483 -6.73 -6.55 0.06
N LEU A 484 -6.70 -5.75 1.13
CA LEU A 484 -7.27 -6.17 2.43
C LEU A 484 -8.79 -6.35 2.34
N GLN A 485 -9.50 -5.46 1.64
CA GLN A 485 -10.95 -5.58 1.44
C GLN A 485 -11.32 -6.79 0.59
N ASN A 486 -10.58 -7.04 -0.49
CA ASN A 486 -10.77 -8.22 -1.32
C ASN A 486 -10.54 -9.51 -0.52
N ALA A 487 -9.45 -9.58 0.25
CA ALA A 487 -9.16 -10.75 1.08
C ALA A 487 -10.23 -11.01 2.14
N LEU A 488 -10.74 -9.95 2.78
CA LEU A 488 -11.85 -10.03 3.71
C LEU A 488 -13.12 -10.54 3.03
N HIS A 489 -13.44 -9.99 1.86
CA HIS A 489 -14.58 -10.40 1.05
C HIS A 489 -14.49 -11.89 0.66
N ASP A 490 -13.34 -12.33 0.16
CA ASP A 490 -13.12 -13.72 -0.26
C ASP A 490 -13.22 -14.68 0.93
N ALA A 491 -12.64 -14.31 2.07
CA ALA A 491 -12.73 -15.10 3.30
C ALA A 491 -14.17 -15.30 3.77
N VAL A 492 -14.99 -14.25 3.79
CA VAL A 492 -16.38 -14.37 4.28
C VAL A 492 -17.29 -15.01 3.23
N LEU A 493 -17.16 -14.63 1.96
CA LEU A 493 -18.13 -14.98 0.94
C LEU A 493 -17.79 -16.22 0.13
N LEU A 494 -16.51 -16.52 -0.11
CA LEU A 494 -16.09 -17.61 -1.01
C LEU A 494 -15.66 -18.88 -0.26
N GLN A 495 -15.10 -18.77 0.95
CA GLN A 495 -14.70 -19.94 1.73
C GLN A 495 -15.90 -20.80 2.16
N SER A 496 -15.65 -22.11 2.30
CA SER A 496 -16.67 -23.05 2.73
C SER A 496 -17.07 -22.82 4.20
N PRO A 497 -18.29 -23.21 4.60
CA PRO A 497 -18.68 -23.20 6.01
C PRO A 497 -17.71 -23.98 6.89
N GLU A 498 -17.20 -25.12 6.42
CA GLU A 498 -16.30 -25.99 7.19
C GLU A 498 -14.95 -25.32 7.50
N GLN A 499 -14.41 -24.53 6.56
CA GLN A 499 -13.19 -23.74 6.76
C GLN A 499 -13.44 -22.60 7.75
N LYS A 500 -14.56 -21.89 7.60
CA LYS A 500 -14.94 -20.78 8.47
C LYS A 500 -15.27 -21.23 9.89
N ASP A 501 -15.89 -22.39 10.06
CA ASP A 501 -16.26 -22.89 11.39
C ASP A 501 -15.04 -23.01 12.33
N VAL A 502 -13.84 -23.28 11.80
CA VAL A 502 -12.62 -23.26 12.62
C VAL A 502 -12.13 -21.84 12.87
N LEU A 503 -12.16 -20.97 11.85
CA LEU A 503 -11.76 -19.56 11.99
C LEU A 503 -12.61 -18.79 13.02
N PHE A 504 -13.89 -19.15 13.13
CA PHE A 504 -14.86 -18.58 14.08
C PHE A 504 -14.99 -19.40 15.39
N GLY A 505 -14.15 -20.42 15.62
CA GLY A 505 -14.17 -21.21 16.86
C GLY A 505 -15.44 -22.04 17.09
N ARG A 506 -16.22 -22.30 16.03
CA ARG A 506 -17.41 -23.18 16.05
C ARG A 506 -17.03 -24.66 16.01
N ARG A 507 -15.82 -24.97 15.54
CA ARG A 507 -15.21 -26.30 15.48
C ARG A 507 -13.72 -26.21 15.83
N GLU A 508 -13.21 -27.22 16.52
CA GLU A 508 -11.77 -27.37 16.80
C GLU A 508 -11.00 -27.81 15.54
N PRO A 509 -9.75 -27.37 15.35
CA PRO A 509 -8.91 -27.84 14.25
C PRO A 509 -8.58 -29.34 14.37
N GLU A 510 -8.60 -30.04 13.24
CA GLU A 510 -8.35 -31.48 13.16
C GLU A 510 -6.93 -31.81 12.67
N PHE A 511 -6.38 -32.93 13.17
CA PHE A 511 -5.03 -33.39 12.84
C PHE A 511 -4.97 -34.91 12.63
N ASN A 512 -4.35 -35.31 11.53
CA ASN A 512 -3.92 -36.67 11.29
C ASN A 512 -2.66 -37.04 12.09
N PRO A 513 -2.57 -38.26 12.62
CA PRO A 513 -1.40 -38.72 13.36
C PRO A 513 -0.19 -38.92 12.44
N VAL A 514 0.90 -38.19 12.71
CA VAL A 514 2.17 -38.30 11.99
C VAL A 514 3.24 -38.90 12.90
N THR A 515 3.80 -40.05 12.51
CA THR A 515 4.82 -40.77 13.30
C THR A 515 6.24 -40.65 12.72
N GLU A 516 6.36 -40.07 11.54
CA GLU A 516 7.63 -39.83 10.88
C GLU A 516 8.42 -38.74 11.62
N THR A 517 9.74 -38.95 11.77
CA THR A 517 10.66 -37.95 12.32
C THR A 517 11.29 -37.18 11.17
N PHE A 518 11.05 -35.87 11.12
CA PHE A 518 11.60 -34.97 10.11
C PHE A 518 12.85 -34.25 10.60
N ILE A 519 12.96 -34.01 11.90
CA ILE A 519 14.09 -33.37 12.55
C ILE A 519 14.44 -34.21 13.78
N ASP A 520 15.60 -34.86 13.78
CA ASP A 520 15.96 -35.85 14.81
C ASP A 520 16.65 -35.25 16.03
N ASN A 521 17.21 -34.05 15.88
CA ASN A 521 18.03 -33.39 16.89
C ASN A 521 17.31 -32.27 17.66
N ASN A 522 16.03 -32.03 17.39
CA ASN A 522 15.24 -30.99 18.04
C ASN A 522 13.75 -31.35 18.06
N ASP A 523 13.25 -31.73 19.24
CA ASP A 523 11.88 -32.24 19.43
C ASP A 523 10.82 -31.20 19.05
N ALA A 524 10.95 -29.94 19.48
CA ALA A 524 9.98 -28.88 19.19
C ALA A 524 9.92 -28.54 17.69
N GLN A 525 11.07 -28.49 17.01
CA GLN A 525 11.09 -28.31 15.55
C GLN A 525 10.47 -29.51 14.82
N ASN A 526 10.71 -30.73 15.31
CA ASN A 526 10.11 -31.94 14.73
C ASN A 526 8.60 -31.97 14.92
N GLU A 527 8.13 -31.65 16.12
CA GLU A 527 6.71 -31.55 16.47
C GLU A 527 6.01 -30.50 15.60
N ALA A 528 6.64 -29.34 15.39
CA ALA A 528 6.10 -28.32 14.48
C ALA A 528 5.92 -28.84 13.04
N VAL A 529 6.89 -29.62 12.52
CA VAL A 529 6.75 -30.23 11.19
C VAL A 529 5.67 -31.32 11.19
N GLN A 530 5.61 -32.16 12.23
CA GLN A 530 4.58 -33.20 12.35
C GLN A 530 3.17 -32.60 12.42
N LEU A 531 3.00 -31.52 13.18
CA LEU A 531 1.73 -30.83 13.33
C LEU A 531 1.27 -30.23 12.01
N ALA A 532 2.14 -29.49 11.32
CA ALA A 532 1.86 -28.89 10.03
C ALA A 532 1.52 -29.93 8.94
N VAL A 533 2.24 -31.04 8.93
CA VAL A 533 1.98 -32.16 8.03
C VAL A 533 0.65 -32.85 8.35
N GLY A 534 0.31 -32.96 9.64
CA GLY A 534 -0.90 -33.63 10.11
C GLY A 534 -2.14 -32.77 10.03
N ALA A 535 -2.01 -31.44 9.95
CA ALA A 535 -3.14 -30.51 9.96
C ALA A 535 -4.10 -30.75 8.79
N GLU A 536 -5.38 -30.87 9.09
CA GLU A 536 -6.48 -30.85 8.11
C GLU A 536 -7.04 -29.44 7.93
N ASP A 537 -6.94 -28.58 8.96
CA ASP A 537 -7.46 -27.21 8.95
C ASP A 537 -6.33 -26.17 9.00
N PHE A 538 -5.63 -26.08 10.13
CA PHE A 538 -4.45 -25.26 10.26
C PHE A 538 -3.49 -25.75 11.34
N ALA A 539 -2.24 -25.27 11.27
CA ALA A 539 -1.25 -25.38 12.34
C ALA A 539 -0.56 -24.04 12.59
N LEU A 540 -0.11 -23.84 13.83
CA LEU A 540 0.58 -22.63 14.25
C LEU A 540 2.00 -22.98 14.73
N VAL A 541 2.99 -22.22 14.28
CA VAL A 541 4.36 -22.34 14.78
C VAL A 541 4.79 -21.02 15.39
N HIS A 542 4.92 -21.00 16.71
CA HIS A 542 5.49 -19.89 17.44
C HIS A 542 7.00 -20.02 17.44
N GLY A 543 7.67 -19.17 16.68
CA GLY A 543 9.13 -19.19 16.59
C GLY A 543 9.78 -17.93 17.16
N PRO A 544 10.17 -17.96 18.45
CA PRO A 544 10.99 -16.93 19.07
C PRO A 544 12.32 -16.66 18.34
N PRO A 545 13.01 -15.54 18.65
CA PRO A 545 14.28 -15.17 18.04
C PRO A 545 15.36 -16.26 18.13
N GLY A 546 15.97 -16.58 17.00
CA GLY A 546 17.11 -17.49 16.93
C GLY A 546 16.77 -18.98 17.02
N THR A 547 15.48 -19.36 16.98
CA THR A 547 15.02 -20.75 17.11
C THR A 547 15.12 -21.60 15.85
N GLY A 548 15.65 -21.03 14.76
CA GLY A 548 15.78 -21.73 13.49
C GLY A 548 14.47 -21.83 12.69
N LYS A 549 13.53 -20.90 12.87
CA LYS A 549 12.26 -20.81 12.11
C LYS A 549 12.42 -21.16 10.63
N THR A 550 13.25 -20.42 9.90
CA THR A 550 13.45 -20.59 8.45
C THR A 550 13.93 -22.00 8.09
N TYR A 551 14.79 -22.60 8.91
CA TYR A 551 15.21 -23.99 8.73
C TYR A 551 14.03 -24.97 8.90
N THR A 552 13.24 -24.80 9.96
CA THR A 552 12.05 -25.61 10.24
C THR A 552 10.99 -25.47 9.14
N LEU A 553 10.71 -24.25 8.68
CA LEU A 553 9.81 -23.95 7.57
C LEU A 553 10.24 -24.66 6.28
N ALA A 554 11.51 -24.60 5.91
CA ALA A 554 12.01 -25.31 4.74
C ALA A 554 11.90 -26.84 4.88
N ARG A 555 12.12 -27.41 6.08
CA ARG A 555 11.87 -28.84 6.34
C ARG A 555 10.39 -29.20 6.20
N MET A 556 9.51 -28.32 6.69
CA MET A 556 8.06 -28.48 6.60
C MET A 556 7.57 -28.46 5.15
N VAL A 557 7.92 -27.43 4.38
CA VAL A 557 7.54 -27.34 2.95
C VAL A 557 7.99 -28.58 2.19
N ARG A 558 9.22 -29.06 2.42
CA ARG A 558 9.70 -30.30 1.79
C ARG A 558 8.89 -31.54 2.21
N ALA A 559 8.45 -31.61 3.45
CA ALA A 559 7.63 -32.72 3.96
C ALA A 559 6.20 -32.71 3.39
N LEU A 560 5.65 -31.53 3.12
CA LEU A 560 4.36 -31.34 2.44
C LEU A 560 4.47 -31.73 0.96
N VAL A 561 5.46 -31.19 0.24
CA VAL A 561 5.70 -31.55 -1.18
C VAL A 561 5.99 -33.03 -1.36
N ALA A 562 6.72 -33.67 -0.43
CA ALA A 562 6.97 -35.11 -0.47
C ALA A 562 5.68 -35.96 -0.33
N ARG A 563 4.59 -35.39 0.19
CA ARG A 563 3.26 -36.00 0.25
C ARG A 563 2.38 -35.68 -0.96
N GLY A 564 2.86 -34.82 -1.87
CA GLY A 564 2.16 -34.39 -3.07
C GLY A 564 1.36 -33.11 -2.90
N ASP A 565 1.49 -32.41 -1.77
CA ASP A 565 0.87 -31.10 -1.58
C ASP A 565 1.54 -30.05 -2.49
N ARG A 566 0.73 -29.26 -3.20
CA ARG A 566 1.11 -28.01 -3.82
C ARG A 566 1.09 -26.90 -2.77
N VAL A 567 2.23 -26.26 -2.55
CA VAL A 567 2.45 -25.34 -1.45
C VAL A 567 2.54 -23.90 -1.94
N LEU A 568 1.72 -23.01 -1.37
CA LEU A 568 1.92 -21.57 -1.42
C LEU A 568 2.82 -21.15 -0.25
N LEU A 569 4.01 -20.66 -0.54
CA LEU A 569 4.95 -20.14 0.45
C LEU A 569 4.87 -18.61 0.48
N SER A 570 4.30 -18.05 1.55
CA SER A 570 4.10 -16.62 1.69
C SER A 570 4.86 -16.03 2.88
N ALA A 571 5.19 -14.75 2.80
CA ALA A 571 5.65 -13.96 3.94
C ALA A 571 5.29 -12.48 3.79
N PHE A 572 5.41 -11.72 4.88
CA PHE A 572 5.13 -10.27 4.88
C PHE A 572 6.04 -9.48 3.93
N THR A 573 7.34 -9.80 3.90
CA THR A 573 8.34 -9.05 3.12
C THR A 573 9.00 -9.89 2.04
N ASN A 574 9.44 -9.26 0.93
CA ASN A 574 10.21 -9.94 -0.11
C ASN A 574 11.45 -10.64 0.46
N ARG A 575 12.15 -9.99 1.38
CA ARG A 575 13.34 -10.55 2.03
C ARG A 575 13.02 -11.82 2.82
N ALA A 576 11.89 -11.88 3.52
CA ALA A 576 11.49 -13.09 4.24
C ALA A 576 11.20 -14.24 3.28
N VAL A 577 10.49 -13.99 2.17
CA VAL A 577 10.25 -14.98 1.12
C VAL A 577 11.58 -15.49 0.55
N ASP A 578 12.48 -14.59 0.18
CA ASP A 578 13.75 -14.94 -0.47
C ASP A 578 14.70 -15.70 0.49
N ASN A 579 14.66 -15.40 1.80
CA ASN A 579 15.39 -16.20 2.81
C ASN A 579 14.82 -17.63 2.93
N LEU A 580 13.51 -17.81 2.75
CA LEU A 580 12.90 -19.14 2.74
C LEU A 580 13.29 -19.92 1.47
N LEU A 581 13.41 -19.24 0.32
CA LEU A 581 13.92 -19.84 -0.91
C LEU A 581 15.36 -20.32 -0.76
N GLU A 582 16.23 -19.50 -0.18
CA GLU A 582 17.61 -19.88 0.15
C GLU A 582 17.65 -21.10 1.07
N ALA A 583 16.82 -21.13 2.12
CA ALA A 583 16.75 -22.27 3.02
C ALA A 583 16.23 -23.56 2.35
N LEU A 584 15.35 -23.45 1.36
CA LEU A 584 14.91 -24.59 0.54
C LEU A 584 16.04 -25.09 -0.37
N GLU A 585 16.77 -24.17 -1.02
CA GLU A 585 17.91 -24.48 -1.87
C GLU A 585 19.04 -25.17 -1.09
N ASP A 586 19.37 -24.65 0.10
CA ASP A 586 20.36 -25.24 1.02
C ASP A 586 19.97 -26.66 1.44
N GLN A 587 18.67 -26.95 1.48
CA GLN A 587 18.13 -28.27 1.77
C GLN A 587 17.96 -29.16 0.52
N GLY A 588 18.37 -28.67 -0.65
CA GLY A 588 18.39 -29.39 -1.92
C GLY A 588 17.06 -29.37 -2.68
N TYR A 589 16.17 -28.42 -2.39
CA TYR A 589 14.91 -28.26 -3.12
C TYR A 589 14.96 -27.00 -3.99
N THR A 590 14.81 -27.18 -5.31
CA THR A 590 14.98 -26.09 -6.29
C THR A 590 13.80 -25.96 -7.26
N ASP A 591 12.77 -26.79 -7.14
CA ASP A 591 11.57 -26.71 -7.99
C ASP A 591 10.58 -25.70 -7.41
N ILE A 592 10.90 -24.41 -7.59
CA ILE A 592 10.22 -23.28 -6.98
C ILE A 592 9.95 -22.20 -8.03
N VAL A 593 8.75 -21.61 -7.98
CA VAL A 593 8.40 -20.41 -8.74
C VAL A 593 8.20 -19.24 -7.78
N ARG A 594 8.92 -18.14 -7.98
CA ARG A 594 8.84 -16.92 -7.16
C ARG A 594 8.07 -15.83 -7.92
N VAL A 595 6.86 -15.49 -7.48
CA VAL A 595 6.04 -14.43 -8.06
C VAL A 595 6.38 -13.10 -7.39
N GLY A 596 7.00 -12.17 -8.13
CA GLY A 596 7.42 -10.87 -7.61
C GLY A 596 8.06 -10.00 -8.69
N THR A 597 8.27 -8.72 -8.39
CA THR A 597 8.93 -7.78 -9.30
C THR A 597 10.43 -8.02 -9.36
N GLU A 598 11.07 -7.65 -10.47
CA GLU A 598 12.53 -7.75 -10.63
C GLU A 598 13.28 -7.01 -9.50
N SER A 599 12.90 -5.78 -9.18
CA SER A 599 13.48 -5.00 -8.08
C SER A 599 13.10 -5.51 -6.67
N GLY A 600 12.09 -6.36 -6.57
CA GLY A 600 11.60 -6.89 -5.30
C GLY A 600 12.33 -8.16 -4.87
N VAL A 601 12.80 -8.96 -5.82
CA VAL A 601 13.48 -10.25 -5.60
C VAL A 601 14.98 -10.05 -5.50
N ARG A 602 15.63 -10.72 -4.55
CA ARG A 602 17.09 -10.68 -4.35
C ARG A 602 17.83 -11.24 -5.58
N ASP A 603 18.95 -10.64 -5.96
CA ASP A 603 19.72 -10.98 -7.19
C ASP A 603 20.03 -12.47 -7.34
N ASP A 604 20.45 -13.14 -6.27
CA ASP A 604 20.77 -14.57 -6.24
C ASP A 604 19.52 -15.48 -6.30
N MET A 605 18.34 -14.93 -6.04
CA MET A 605 17.04 -15.60 -6.10
C MET A 605 16.28 -15.34 -7.41
N GLN A 606 16.77 -14.44 -8.27
CA GLN A 606 16.16 -14.12 -9.59
C GLN A 606 15.94 -15.35 -10.47
N LYS A 607 16.78 -16.38 -10.35
CA LYS A 607 16.65 -17.67 -11.07
C LYS A 607 15.31 -18.39 -10.81
N TYR A 608 14.66 -18.12 -9.68
CA TYR A 608 13.33 -18.66 -9.35
C TYR A 608 12.19 -17.74 -9.78
N ARG A 609 12.47 -16.47 -10.12
CA ARG A 609 11.44 -15.49 -10.49
C ARG A 609 10.60 -16.00 -11.66
N LEU A 610 9.29 -15.81 -11.57
CA LEU A 610 8.39 -16.09 -12.68
C LEU A 610 8.62 -15.06 -13.78
N GLU A 611 9.01 -15.53 -14.97
CA GLU A 611 8.96 -14.68 -16.16
C GLU A 611 7.51 -14.53 -16.60
N THR A 612 7.09 -13.27 -16.76
CA THR A 612 5.72 -12.93 -17.13
C THR A 612 5.56 -12.64 -18.61
N SER A 613 6.69 -12.41 -19.30
CA SER A 613 6.76 -12.14 -20.73
C SER A 613 7.25 -13.35 -21.50
N GLY A 614 6.82 -13.46 -22.76
CA GLY A 614 7.17 -14.57 -23.65
C GLY A 614 5.96 -15.38 -24.09
N ASP A 615 6.18 -16.66 -24.42
CA ASP A 615 5.12 -17.55 -24.86
C ASP A 615 4.04 -17.71 -23.77
N PRO A 616 2.76 -17.39 -24.06
CA PRO A 616 1.70 -17.45 -23.06
C PRO A 616 1.51 -18.82 -22.43
N GLY A 617 1.59 -19.89 -23.23
CA GLY A 617 1.42 -21.26 -22.77
C GLY A 617 2.54 -21.69 -21.82
N GLU A 618 3.79 -21.35 -22.15
CA GLU A 618 4.95 -21.63 -21.29
C GLU A 618 4.87 -20.86 -19.96
N CYS A 619 4.54 -19.56 -20.00
CA CYS A 619 4.42 -18.73 -18.80
C CYS A 619 3.36 -19.27 -17.83
N ALA A 620 2.15 -19.55 -18.33
CA ALA A 620 1.07 -20.09 -17.53
C ALA A 620 1.38 -21.50 -17.01
N SER A 621 1.93 -22.37 -17.87
CA SER A 621 2.29 -23.74 -17.48
C SER A 621 3.34 -23.76 -16.37
N ARG A 622 4.33 -22.86 -16.41
CA ARG A 622 5.34 -22.73 -15.35
C ARG A 622 4.73 -22.42 -13.98
N LEU A 623 3.77 -21.50 -13.91
CA LEU A 623 3.07 -21.19 -12.66
C LEU A 623 2.14 -22.31 -12.20
N GLN A 624 1.32 -22.83 -13.11
CA GLN A 624 0.28 -23.82 -12.81
C GLN A 624 0.85 -25.19 -12.41
N SER A 625 2.00 -25.59 -12.96
CA SER A 625 2.62 -26.89 -12.68
C SER A 625 3.57 -26.89 -11.48
N ALA A 626 3.96 -25.71 -10.98
CA ALA A 626 4.90 -25.60 -9.87
C ALA A 626 4.33 -26.19 -8.57
N GLN A 627 5.13 -27.04 -7.91
CA GLN A 627 4.80 -27.63 -6.62
C GLN A 627 4.96 -26.63 -5.46
N VAL A 628 5.89 -25.67 -5.58
CA VAL A 628 6.06 -24.58 -4.63
C VAL A 628 5.97 -23.25 -5.37
N VAL A 629 4.98 -22.43 -5.02
CA VAL A 629 4.86 -21.05 -5.48
C VAL A 629 5.12 -20.14 -4.30
N ALA A 630 6.09 -19.23 -4.44
CA ALA A 630 6.50 -18.32 -3.39
C ALA A 630 6.16 -16.88 -3.75
N ALA A 631 5.55 -16.13 -2.83
CA ALA A 631 5.13 -14.75 -3.05
C ALA A 631 5.09 -13.98 -1.73
N THR A 632 5.01 -12.65 -1.79
CA THR A 632 4.63 -11.90 -0.59
C THR A 632 3.12 -11.98 -0.38
N THR A 633 2.65 -11.87 0.86
CA THR A 633 1.21 -11.92 1.14
C THR A 633 0.44 -10.82 0.40
N ALA A 634 1.05 -9.64 0.22
CA ALA A 634 0.48 -8.58 -0.62
C ALA A 634 0.35 -8.99 -2.09
N THR A 635 1.29 -9.79 -2.63
CA THR A 635 1.21 -10.33 -3.99
C THR A 635 0.12 -11.40 -4.14
N CYS A 636 -0.19 -12.15 -3.07
CA CYS A 636 -1.26 -13.17 -3.09
C CYS A 636 -2.64 -12.58 -3.41
N GLY A 637 -2.94 -11.36 -2.95
CA GLY A 637 -4.16 -10.63 -3.31
C GLY A 637 -4.16 -10.02 -4.73
N GLY A 638 -3.23 -10.42 -5.61
CA GLY A 638 -3.19 -10.00 -7.00
C GLY A 638 -3.88 -11.00 -7.93
N SER A 639 -4.43 -10.50 -9.05
CA SER A 639 -5.19 -11.30 -10.03
C SER A 639 -4.49 -12.58 -10.45
N THR A 640 -3.17 -12.53 -10.70
CA THR A 640 -2.36 -13.70 -11.07
C THR A 640 -2.49 -14.85 -10.07
N LEU A 641 -2.36 -14.58 -8.77
CA LEU A 641 -2.40 -15.64 -7.74
C LEU A 641 -3.84 -16.03 -7.37
N GLN A 642 -4.81 -15.13 -7.51
CA GLN A 642 -6.23 -15.46 -7.35
C GLN A 642 -6.74 -16.47 -8.38
N THR A 643 -6.03 -16.67 -9.51
CA THR A 643 -6.35 -17.76 -10.46
C THR A 643 -5.81 -19.14 -10.05
N GLN A 644 -5.12 -19.24 -8.92
CA GLN A 644 -4.42 -20.45 -8.48
C GLN A 644 -5.07 -21.02 -7.21
N GLU A 645 -5.03 -22.34 -7.08
CA GLU A 645 -5.45 -23.08 -5.88
C GLU A 645 -4.27 -23.90 -5.34
N PHE A 646 -4.17 -24.01 -4.03
CA PHE A 646 -3.09 -24.72 -3.34
C PHE A 646 -3.65 -25.70 -2.30
N ASP A 647 -2.93 -26.78 -2.04
CA ASP A 647 -3.31 -27.69 -0.95
C ASP A 647 -2.97 -27.05 0.41
N VAL A 648 -1.85 -26.31 0.49
CA VAL A 648 -1.39 -25.69 1.75
C VAL A 648 -0.78 -24.31 1.53
N ALA A 649 -1.23 -23.32 2.30
CA ALA A 649 -0.53 -22.04 2.44
C ALA A 649 0.37 -22.05 3.69
N VAL A 650 1.67 -21.81 3.52
CA VAL A 650 2.63 -21.63 4.62
C VAL A 650 3.04 -20.17 4.68
N VAL A 651 2.64 -19.47 5.75
CA VAL A 651 2.81 -18.02 5.89
C VAL A 651 3.80 -17.71 7.02
N ASP A 652 5.01 -17.25 6.68
CA ASP A 652 5.98 -16.74 7.66
C ASP A 652 5.70 -15.27 8.02
N GLU A 653 6.21 -14.85 9.17
CA GLU A 653 5.98 -13.53 9.74
C GLU A 653 4.49 -13.19 9.98
N ALA A 654 3.65 -14.21 10.21
CA ALA A 654 2.20 -14.05 10.35
C ALA A 654 1.79 -13.12 11.50
N GLY A 655 2.61 -12.99 12.55
CA GLY A 655 2.40 -12.04 13.65
C GLY A 655 2.51 -10.56 13.26
N GLN A 656 3.09 -10.23 12.10
CA GLN A 656 3.20 -8.87 11.57
C GLN A 656 2.16 -8.54 10.49
N LEU A 657 1.35 -9.51 10.11
CA LEU A 657 0.29 -9.32 9.12
C LEU A 657 -1.00 -8.98 9.85
N THR A 658 -1.73 -7.98 9.34
CA THR A 658 -3.13 -7.78 9.74
C THR A 658 -3.92 -9.07 9.42
N GLU A 659 -5.03 -9.29 10.11
CA GLU A 659 -5.85 -10.47 9.85
C GLU A 659 -6.33 -10.55 8.38
N PRO A 660 -6.93 -9.50 7.77
CA PRO A 660 -7.24 -9.51 6.34
C PRO A 660 -6.00 -9.67 5.45
N GLY A 661 -4.84 -9.18 5.90
CA GLY A 661 -3.58 -9.39 5.22
C GLY A 661 -3.25 -10.87 5.14
N THR A 662 -3.33 -11.60 6.25
CA THR A 662 -3.08 -13.05 6.29
C THR A 662 -4.08 -13.81 5.42
N LEU A 663 -5.36 -13.39 5.44
CA LEU A 663 -6.42 -13.99 4.64
C LEU A 663 -6.12 -13.97 3.14
N ALA A 664 -5.41 -12.95 2.63
CA ALA A 664 -5.04 -12.86 1.21
C ALA A 664 -4.21 -14.06 0.70
N ALA A 665 -3.51 -14.77 1.59
CA ALA A 665 -2.79 -16.00 1.25
C ALA A 665 -3.58 -17.25 1.64
N THR A 666 -4.25 -17.27 2.80
CA THR A 666 -4.92 -18.48 3.30
C THR A 666 -6.20 -18.82 2.54
N THR A 667 -6.86 -17.85 1.90
CA THR A 667 -8.04 -18.10 1.06
C THR A 667 -7.71 -18.83 -0.25
N LEU A 668 -6.43 -18.86 -0.66
CA LEU A 668 -5.96 -19.57 -1.86
C LEU A 668 -5.66 -21.04 -1.61
N ALA A 669 -5.80 -21.52 -0.36
CA ALA A 669 -5.45 -22.89 0.01
C ALA A 669 -6.55 -23.61 0.80
N ASP A 670 -6.56 -24.95 0.71
CA ASP A 670 -7.50 -25.78 1.47
C ASP A 670 -7.27 -25.69 2.99
N ARG A 671 -5.99 -25.66 3.39
CA ARG A 671 -5.50 -25.54 4.78
C ARG A 671 -4.26 -24.65 4.85
N PHE A 672 -3.89 -24.23 6.06
CA PHE A 672 -2.75 -23.30 6.21
C PHE A 672 -1.87 -23.54 7.43
N VAL A 673 -0.64 -23.07 7.36
CA VAL A 673 0.31 -23.06 8.48
C VAL A 673 0.80 -21.63 8.68
N LEU A 674 0.51 -21.07 9.85
CA LEU A 674 0.98 -19.73 10.20
C LEU A 674 2.22 -19.84 11.08
N VAL A 675 3.29 -19.16 10.68
CA VAL A 675 4.54 -19.11 11.44
C VAL A 675 4.81 -17.67 11.84
N GLY A 676 4.99 -17.45 13.13
CA GLY A 676 5.00 -16.10 13.67
C GLY A 676 5.60 -16.00 15.06
N ASP A 677 5.59 -14.78 15.57
CA ASP A 677 5.90 -14.49 16.97
C ASP A 677 5.14 -13.24 17.40
N HIS A 678 4.00 -13.44 18.06
CA HIS A 678 3.14 -12.36 18.56
C HIS A 678 3.80 -11.56 19.71
N GLN A 679 4.94 -12.03 20.24
CA GLN A 679 5.77 -11.30 21.20
C GLN A 679 6.82 -10.39 20.52
N GLN A 680 6.91 -10.40 19.18
CA GLN A 680 7.67 -9.44 18.37
C GLN A 680 6.72 -8.42 17.72
N LEU A 681 7.18 -7.62 16.75
CA LEU A 681 6.40 -6.47 16.26
C LEU A 681 5.00 -6.89 15.74
N PRO A 682 3.94 -6.15 16.12
CA PRO A 682 2.60 -6.32 15.55
C PRO A 682 2.52 -5.81 14.11
N PRO A 683 1.36 -5.97 13.45
CA PRO A 683 1.04 -5.26 12.23
C PRO A 683 1.16 -3.74 12.40
N VAL A 684 1.63 -3.06 11.35
CA VAL A 684 1.74 -1.59 11.34
C VAL A 684 0.46 -1.00 10.76
N VAL A 685 -0.31 -0.32 11.61
CA VAL A 685 -1.58 0.34 11.27
C VAL A 685 -1.42 1.85 11.46
N GLN A 686 -1.96 2.66 10.54
CA GLN A 686 -1.90 4.13 10.62
C GLN A 686 -3.18 4.74 11.20
N SER A 687 -4.30 4.04 11.09
CA SER A 687 -5.54 4.43 11.75
C SER A 687 -5.45 4.28 13.27
N GLU A 688 -6.33 4.98 13.98
CA GLU A 688 -6.50 4.82 15.44
C GLU A 688 -7.31 3.56 15.80
N ASP A 689 -7.75 2.80 14.79
CA ASP A 689 -8.56 1.59 14.96
C ASP A 689 -7.65 0.40 15.26
N GLU A 690 -7.72 -0.11 16.48
CA GLU A 690 -6.88 -1.22 16.94
C GLU A 690 -7.29 -2.58 16.36
N THR A 691 -8.42 -2.71 15.66
CA THR A 691 -8.91 -3.96 15.07
C THR A 691 -7.87 -4.62 14.16
N LEU A 692 -7.18 -3.81 13.34
CA LEU A 692 -6.13 -4.30 12.43
C LEU A 692 -4.79 -4.61 13.13
N SER A 693 -4.65 -4.25 14.41
CA SER A 693 -3.40 -4.44 15.17
C SER A 693 -3.25 -5.85 15.75
N THR A 694 -4.32 -6.63 15.80
CA THR A 694 -4.27 -8.05 16.18
C THR A 694 -4.14 -8.91 14.92
N SER A 695 -3.09 -9.73 14.86
CA SER A 695 -2.87 -10.64 13.74
C SER A 695 -3.76 -11.88 13.84
N LEU A 696 -4.06 -12.52 12.69
CA LEU A 696 -4.74 -13.82 12.68
C LEU A 696 -3.96 -14.88 13.49
N PHE A 697 -2.62 -14.81 13.45
CA PHE A 697 -1.76 -15.70 14.23
C PHE A 697 -1.98 -15.55 15.74
N GLU A 698 -2.02 -14.31 16.23
CA GLU A 698 -2.25 -14.00 17.64
C GLU A 698 -3.64 -14.46 18.09
N ARG A 699 -4.68 -14.15 17.31
CA ARG A 699 -6.04 -14.58 17.62
C ARG A 699 -6.17 -16.11 17.68
N LEU A 700 -5.62 -16.82 16.69
CA LEU A 700 -5.73 -18.28 16.61
C LEU A 700 -4.87 -18.99 17.66
N ILE A 701 -3.67 -18.50 18.00
CA ILE A 701 -2.82 -19.16 18.99
C ILE A 701 -3.37 -19.01 20.42
N ASP A 702 -4.07 -17.90 20.69
CA ASP A 702 -4.76 -17.68 21.96
C ASP A 702 -6.04 -18.52 22.06
N ALA A 703 -6.78 -18.67 20.95
CA ALA A 703 -8.01 -19.46 20.90
C ALA A 703 -7.77 -20.98 20.89
N HIS A 704 -6.75 -21.43 20.16
CA HIS A 704 -6.42 -22.85 19.92
C HIS A 704 -4.95 -23.15 20.23
N PRO A 705 -4.50 -23.04 21.50
CA PRO A 705 -3.12 -23.27 21.87
C PRO A 705 -2.64 -24.70 21.56
N GLU A 706 -3.55 -25.68 21.52
CA GLU A 706 -3.26 -27.07 21.12
C GLU A 706 -2.94 -27.24 19.63
N ALA A 707 -3.31 -26.27 18.79
CA ALA A 707 -2.94 -26.21 17.38
C ALA A 707 -1.59 -25.50 17.17
N GLY A 708 -0.89 -25.14 18.25
CA GLY A 708 0.37 -24.41 18.23
C GLY A 708 1.55 -25.14 18.85
N VAL A 709 2.74 -24.97 18.25
CA VAL A 709 4.02 -25.42 18.83
C VAL A 709 4.98 -24.24 18.95
N MET A 710 5.53 -24.04 20.15
CA MET A 710 6.59 -23.07 20.40
C MET A 710 7.96 -23.70 20.23
N LEU A 711 8.81 -23.11 19.39
CA LEU A 711 10.21 -23.51 19.26
C LEU A 711 11.00 -23.00 20.47
N ASP A 712 11.39 -23.90 21.39
CA ASP A 712 11.98 -23.54 22.69
C ASP A 712 13.52 -23.42 22.67
N ARG A 713 14.20 -23.99 21.66
CA ARG A 713 15.68 -23.97 21.53
C ARG A 713 16.18 -22.91 20.56
N GLN A 714 16.99 -21.97 21.05
CA GLN A 714 17.62 -20.92 20.26
C GLN A 714 19.13 -21.13 20.04
N TYR A 715 19.62 -20.74 18.88
CA TYR A 715 21.00 -20.94 18.40
C TYR A 715 21.79 -19.63 18.25
N ARG A 716 21.27 -18.51 18.77
CA ARG A 716 21.79 -17.15 18.56
C ARG A 716 22.46 -16.55 19.79
N MET A 717 21.72 -16.41 20.89
CA MET A 717 22.06 -15.58 22.04
C MET A 717 22.82 -16.35 23.12
N ALA A 718 23.83 -15.72 23.73
CA ALA A 718 24.42 -16.22 24.97
C ALA A 718 23.36 -16.31 26.07
N GLN A 719 23.51 -17.22 27.02
CA GLN A 719 22.50 -17.44 28.07
C GLN A 719 22.19 -16.16 28.86
N HIS A 720 23.21 -15.33 29.15
CA HIS A 720 23.02 -14.11 29.92
C HIS A 720 22.14 -13.08 29.19
N ILE A 721 22.36 -12.91 27.87
CA ILE A 721 21.59 -12.02 27.00
C ILE A 721 20.15 -12.53 26.88
N GLN A 722 20.02 -13.83 26.64
CA GLN A 722 18.75 -14.50 26.43
C GLN A 722 17.84 -14.48 27.66
N ALA A 723 18.43 -14.53 28.87
CA ALA A 723 17.71 -14.74 30.12
C ALA A 723 16.61 -13.71 30.39
N PHE A 724 16.85 -12.43 30.09
CA PHE A 724 15.85 -11.38 30.30
C PHE A 724 14.66 -11.56 29.37
N ALA A 725 14.90 -11.62 28.05
CA ALA A 725 13.84 -11.81 27.07
C ALA A 725 13.06 -13.11 27.34
N SER A 726 13.76 -14.19 27.73
CA SER A 726 13.12 -15.44 28.16
C SER A 726 12.05 -15.23 29.21
N ARG A 727 12.40 -14.49 30.27
CA ARG A 727 11.61 -14.40 31.49
C ARG A 727 10.44 -13.44 31.29
N GLU A 728 10.69 -12.33 30.60
CA GLU A 728 9.68 -11.27 30.46
C GLU A 728 8.69 -11.54 29.31
N PHE A 729 9.12 -12.19 28.21
CA PHE A 729 8.28 -12.33 27.00
C PHE A 729 7.92 -13.78 26.64
N TYR A 730 8.57 -14.77 27.26
CA TYR A 730 8.49 -16.17 26.82
C TYR A 730 8.37 -17.15 28.00
N ASP A 731 7.85 -16.71 29.15
CA ASP A 731 7.62 -17.52 30.38
C ASP A 731 8.82 -18.37 30.86
N GLY A 732 10.04 -17.95 30.53
CA GLY A 732 11.25 -18.70 30.81
C GLY A 732 11.44 -19.96 29.95
N GLN A 733 10.66 -20.17 28.91
CA GLN A 733 10.70 -21.38 28.06
C GLN A 733 11.81 -21.34 27.02
N LEU A 734 12.16 -20.16 26.50
CA LEU A 734 13.25 -20.00 25.54
C LEU A 734 14.60 -20.40 26.20
N ARG A 735 15.39 -21.28 25.57
CA ARG A 735 16.67 -21.76 26.09
C ARG A 735 17.73 -21.87 25.00
N PRO A 736 19.03 -21.67 25.29
CA PRO A 736 20.09 -22.02 24.35
C PRO A 736 20.01 -23.49 23.94
N ALA A 737 20.17 -23.77 22.65
CA ALA A 737 20.08 -25.12 22.09
C ALA A 737 21.24 -26.02 22.56
N THR A 738 22.43 -25.44 22.76
CA THR A 738 23.62 -26.16 23.21
C THR A 738 24.35 -25.40 24.31
N GLY A 739 25.20 -26.11 25.05
CA GLY A 739 26.10 -25.49 26.04
C GLY A 739 27.09 -24.51 25.42
N GLU A 740 27.48 -24.73 24.17
CA GLU A 740 28.37 -23.83 23.42
C GLU A 740 27.69 -22.48 23.14
N VAL A 741 26.43 -22.50 22.65
CA VAL A 741 25.64 -21.28 22.45
C VAL A 741 25.39 -20.58 23.78
N ALA A 742 25.10 -21.33 24.85
CA ALA A 742 24.89 -20.76 26.18
C ALA A 742 26.13 -20.02 26.70
N ALA A 743 27.32 -20.60 26.48
CA ALA A 743 28.58 -20.14 27.03
C ALA A 743 29.30 -19.10 26.16
N GLN A 744 28.86 -18.88 24.91
CA GLN A 744 29.57 -18.03 23.95
C GLN A 744 29.99 -16.66 24.53
N ARG A 745 31.16 -16.21 24.09
CA ARG A 745 31.85 -15.01 24.55
C ARG A 745 32.43 -14.26 23.37
N LEU A 746 32.72 -12.98 23.59
CA LEU A 746 33.27 -12.13 22.55
C LEU A 746 34.67 -12.58 22.10
N ASP A 747 35.50 -13.12 23.00
CA ASP A 747 36.83 -13.68 22.71
C ASP A 747 36.81 -15.03 21.95
N ASP A 748 35.64 -15.60 21.70
CA ASP A 748 35.51 -16.69 20.72
C ASP A 748 35.69 -16.16 19.28
N LEU A 749 35.64 -14.84 19.06
CA LEU A 749 36.00 -14.22 17.79
C LEU A 749 37.52 -14.13 17.69
N GLY A 750 38.08 -14.72 16.62
CA GLY A 750 39.51 -14.71 16.38
C GLY A 750 40.07 -13.28 16.32
N GLY A 751 41.07 -12.99 17.16
CA GLY A 751 41.72 -11.67 17.21
C GLY A 751 41.11 -10.70 18.22
N VAL A 752 40.07 -11.09 18.97
CA VAL A 752 39.50 -10.27 20.03
C VAL A 752 40.23 -10.45 21.36
N SER A 753 40.56 -9.35 22.03
CA SER A 753 41.24 -9.31 23.33
C SER A 753 40.36 -8.62 24.38
N MET A 754 39.82 -9.41 25.31
CA MET A 754 38.98 -8.88 26.40
C MET A 754 39.74 -7.90 27.32
N ALA A 755 41.05 -8.05 27.45
CA ALA A 755 41.87 -7.19 28.29
C ALA A 755 41.99 -5.75 27.76
N ASP A 756 41.73 -5.56 26.45
CA ASP A 756 41.74 -4.25 25.80
C ASP A 756 40.38 -3.54 25.89
N LEU A 757 39.35 -4.22 26.43
CA LEU A 757 38.05 -3.63 26.71
C LEU A 757 38.00 -2.99 28.11
N PRO A 758 37.32 -1.84 28.26
CA PRO A 758 36.92 -1.34 29.57
C PRO A 758 36.18 -2.40 30.38
N GLU A 759 36.37 -2.44 31.70
CA GLU A 759 35.80 -3.47 32.60
C GLU A 759 34.29 -3.66 32.39
N ILE A 760 33.54 -2.56 32.28
CA ILE A 760 32.09 -2.57 32.05
C ILE A 760 31.68 -3.22 30.72
N LEU A 761 32.55 -3.24 29.71
CA LEU A 761 32.31 -3.85 28.40
C LEU A 761 32.84 -5.28 28.29
N GLN A 762 33.47 -5.81 29.35
CA GLN A 762 33.90 -7.21 29.40
C GLN A 762 32.74 -8.16 29.74
N ASP A 763 31.69 -7.64 30.37
CA ASP A 763 30.47 -8.39 30.61
C ASP A 763 29.63 -8.54 29.34
N ARG A 764 28.85 -9.62 29.26
CA ARG A 764 27.99 -9.91 28.09
C ARG A 764 26.84 -8.90 27.95
N VAL A 765 26.43 -8.30 29.05
CA VAL A 765 25.35 -7.32 29.11
C VAL A 765 25.87 -6.18 29.96
N ALA A 766 25.73 -4.95 29.47
CA ALA A 766 26.19 -3.76 30.16
C ALA A 766 25.17 -2.61 30.03
N PHE A 767 25.04 -1.80 31.07
CA PHE A 767 24.30 -0.55 31.05
C PHE A 767 25.25 0.65 31.18
N VAL A 768 25.16 1.60 30.25
CA VAL A 768 25.99 2.81 30.22
C VAL A 768 25.11 4.05 30.22
N ALA A 769 25.15 4.82 31.30
CA ALA A 769 24.49 6.13 31.38
C ALA A 769 25.40 7.22 30.81
N PRO A 770 24.98 7.97 29.77
CA PRO A 770 25.72 9.13 29.27
C PRO A 770 25.33 10.42 30.01
N ASP A 771 26.24 11.39 29.99
CA ASP A 771 25.98 12.76 30.48
C ASP A 771 25.32 13.58 29.36
N GLY A 772 24.00 13.78 29.41
CA GLY A 772 23.31 14.60 28.42
C GLY A 772 21.78 14.51 28.51
N SER A 773 21.10 15.18 27.58
CA SER A 773 19.65 15.17 27.49
C SER A 773 19.19 15.09 26.04
N GLN A 774 18.00 14.55 25.85
CA GLN A 774 17.29 14.57 24.59
C GLN A 774 17.18 16.00 24.02
N VAL A 775 17.46 16.13 22.71
CA VAL A 775 17.27 17.34 21.90
C VAL A 775 16.49 16.93 20.65
N GLY A 776 15.18 17.24 20.63
CA GLY A 776 14.27 16.76 19.59
C GLY A 776 14.19 15.22 19.59
N ASN A 777 14.36 14.60 18.42
CA ASN A 777 14.40 13.14 18.25
C ASN A 777 15.83 12.56 18.32
N THR A 778 16.76 13.27 18.97
CA THR A 778 18.17 12.89 19.09
C THR A 778 18.68 13.05 20.51
N ASN A 779 19.77 12.37 20.83
CA ASN A 779 20.59 12.64 22.01
C ASN A 779 22.07 12.61 21.56
N PRO A 780 22.68 13.79 21.32
CA PRO A 780 24.06 13.88 20.84
C PRO A 780 25.08 13.28 21.81
N ALA A 781 24.83 13.36 23.12
CA ALA A 781 25.71 12.77 24.13
C ALA A 781 25.65 11.24 24.11
N GLU A 782 24.47 10.65 23.93
CA GLU A 782 24.35 9.22 23.63
C GLU A 782 25.11 8.84 22.37
N ALA A 783 24.99 9.64 21.30
CA ALA A 783 25.67 9.36 20.03
C ALA A 783 27.21 9.38 20.17
N ASP A 784 27.75 10.37 20.89
CA ASP A 784 29.18 10.44 21.22
C ASP A 784 29.61 9.23 22.05
N ARG A 785 28.83 8.88 23.08
CA ARG A 785 29.14 7.75 23.96
C ARG A 785 29.10 6.41 23.24
N ILE A 786 28.15 6.23 22.34
CA ILE A 786 28.05 5.05 21.48
C ILE A 786 29.27 4.94 20.57
N ALA A 787 29.73 6.05 19.99
CA ALA A 787 30.93 6.04 19.17
C ALA A 787 32.17 5.59 19.95
N GLU A 788 32.31 6.02 21.22
CA GLU A 788 33.39 5.57 22.11
C GLU A 788 33.30 4.07 22.45
N ILE A 789 32.09 3.56 22.73
CA ILE A 789 31.84 2.14 23.00
C ILE A 789 32.22 1.30 21.77
N VAL A 790 31.77 1.70 20.59
CA VAL A 790 32.09 1.01 19.33
C VAL A 790 33.58 1.07 19.03
N ALA A 791 34.24 2.21 19.26
CA ALA A 791 35.69 2.34 19.10
C ALA A 791 36.47 1.40 20.05
N SER A 792 35.95 1.18 21.27
CA SER A 792 36.52 0.24 22.23
C SER A 792 36.45 -1.20 21.72
N TYR A 793 35.29 -1.64 21.23
CA TYR A 793 35.15 -2.97 20.61
C TYR A 793 36.04 -3.16 19.39
N ARG A 794 36.14 -2.15 18.53
CA ARG A 794 37.04 -2.19 17.37
C ARG A 794 38.51 -2.27 17.77
N SER A 795 38.92 -1.51 18.79
CA SER A 795 40.29 -1.53 19.30
C SER A 795 40.65 -2.87 19.92
N ALA A 796 39.67 -3.54 20.54
CA ALA A 796 39.80 -4.89 21.05
C ALA A 796 39.80 -5.97 19.96
N GLY A 797 39.55 -5.63 18.68
CA GLY A 797 39.65 -6.54 17.54
C GLY A 797 38.31 -6.97 16.92
N VAL A 798 37.17 -6.45 17.38
CA VAL A 798 35.85 -6.81 16.81
C VAL A 798 35.68 -6.14 15.42
N PRO A 799 35.36 -6.90 14.36
CA PRO A 799 35.09 -6.34 13.04
C PRO A 799 33.89 -5.39 13.05
N ALA A 800 33.94 -4.32 12.25
CA ALA A 800 32.85 -3.35 12.18
C ALA A 800 31.52 -3.97 11.74
N ASN A 801 31.58 -4.93 10.80
CA ASN A 801 30.41 -5.67 10.32
C ASN A 801 29.76 -6.56 11.38
N ASP A 802 30.46 -6.89 12.47
CA ASP A 802 29.96 -7.71 13.58
C ASP A 802 29.33 -6.87 14.70
N ILE A 803 29.34 -5.53 14.55
CA ILE A 803 28.73 -4.57 15.46
C ILE A 803 27.48 -3.98 14.80
N GLY A 804 26.42 -3.81 15.59
CA GLY A 804 25.22 -3.08 15.18
C GLY A 804 24.79 -2.08 16.25
N VAL A 805 24.20 -0.97 15.82
CA VAL A 805 23.59 0.01 16.71
C VAL A 805 22.10 0.16 16.39
N ILE A 806 21.26 0.15 17.42
CA ILE A 806 19.82 0.31 17.30
C ILE A 806 19.41 1.60 18.02
N ALA A 807 18.57 2.42 17.39
CA ALA A 807 18.00 3.61 18.00
C ALA A 807 16.50 3.77 17.63
N PRO A 808 15.68 4.40 18.49
CA PRO A 808 14.23 4.54 18.25
C PRO A 808 13.90 5.47 17.08
N TYR A 809 14.74 6.49 16.82
CA TYR A 809 14.47 7.52 15.82
C TYR A 809 15.47 7.48 14.66
N ARG A 810 14.99 7.72 13.44
CA ARG A 810 15.86 7.88 12.27
C ARG A 810 16.80 9.09 12.39
N ALA A 811 16.37 10.17 13.02
CA ALA A 811 17.23 11.32 13.32
C ALA A 811 18.42 10.91 14.19
N GLN A 812 18.19 10.08 15.22
CA GLN A 812 19.27 9.53 16.04
C GLN A 812 20.14 8.54 15.26
N VAL A 813 19.54 7.68 14.42
CA VAL A 813 20.30 6.81 13.51
C VAL A 813 21.25 7.64 12.64
N ALA A 814 20.77 8.70 12.00
CA ALA A 814 21.60 9.59 11.18
C ALA A 814 22.70 10.27 12.01
N GLU A 815 22.37 10.73 13.21
CA GLU A 815 23.33 11.39 14.11
C GLU A 815 24.46 10.43 14.56
N ILE A 816 24.14 9.17 14.85
CA ILE A 816 25.11 8.13 15.17
C ILE A 816 25.92 7.73 13.91
N SER A 817 25.27 7.55 12.77
CA SER A 817 25.92 7.16 11.50
C SER A 817 26.99 8.16 11.05
N LYS A 818 26.82 9.47 11.32
CA LYS A 818 27.86 10.48 11.07
C LYS A 818 29.19 10.17 11.78
N ARG A 819 29.12 9.54 12.96
CA ARG A 819 30.28 9.14 13.77
C ARG A 819 30.77 7.73 13.43
N LEU A 820 29.89 6.89 12.90
CA LEU A 820 30.11 5.46 12.66
C LEU A 820 29.77 5.05 11.22
N PRO A 821 30.48 5.56 10.20
CA PRO A 821 30.13 5.32 8.80
C PRO A 821 30.27 3.86 8.36
N ASP A 822 31.13 3.07 9.04
CA ASP A 822 31.43 1.68 8.69
C ASP A 822 30.64 0.65 9.51
N VAL A 823 29.68 1.07 10.33
CA VAL A 823 28.90 0.21 11.24
C VAL A 823 27.43 0.28 10.88
N THR A 824 26.73 -0.85 10.98
CA THR A 824 25.29 -0.87 10.74
C THR A 824 24.56 -0.15 11.87
N VAL A 825 23.90 0.98 11.57
CA VAL A 825 23.05 1.74 12.49
C VAL A 825 21.64 1.83 11.90
N ASP A 826 20.63 1.37 12.62
CA ASP A 826 19.25 1.38 12.10
C ASP A 826 18.20 1.45 13.22
N THR A 827 16.92 1.58 12.84
CA THR A 827 15.80 1.51 13.80
C THR A 827 15.47 0.08 14.18
N VAL A 828 14.75 -0.13 15.29
CA VAL A 828 14.32 -1.46 15.76
C VAL A 828 13.62 -2.25 14.65
N ASP A 829 12.64 -1.63 14.00
CA ASP A 829 11.83 -2.20 12.92
C ASP A 829 12.67 -2.67 11.72
N ARG A 830 13.78 -1.97 11.44
CA ARG A 830 14.68 -2.31 10.32
C ARG A 830 15.74 -3.33 10.69
N PHE A 831 16.09 -3.42 11.96
CA PHE A 831 17.02 -4.43 12.46
C PHE A 831 16.39 -5.82 12.56
N GLN A 832 15.08 -5.93 12.34
CA GLN A 832 14.37 -7.20 12.35
C GLN A 832 14.94 -8.19 11.31
N GLY A 833 14.93 -9.47 11.67
CA GLY A 833 15.55 -10.54 10.87
C GLY A 833 17.09 -10.54 10.88
N SER A 834 17.75 -9.45 11.25
CA SER A 834 19.22 -9.37 11.36
C SER A 834 19.71 -9.65 12.78
N SER A 835 20.98 -10.03 12.93
CA SER A 835 21.65 -10.18 14.24
C SER A 835 23.13 -9.87 14.10
N LYS A 836 23.77 -9.46 15.18
CA LYS A 836 25.20 -9.10 15.22
C LYS A 836 25.87 -9.74 16.44
N GLU A 837 27.19 -9.86 16.38
CA GLU A 837 27.96 -10.36 17.53
C GLU A 837 27.84 -9.39 18.71
N VAL A 838 27.89 -8.08 18.42
CA VAL A 838 27.69 -6.99 19.38
C VAL A 838 26.52 -6.11 18.95
N ILE A 839 25.60 -5.81 19.87
CA ILE A 839 24.56 -4.79 19.68
C ILE A 839 24.68 -3.71 20.74
N VAL A 840 24.56 -2.45 20.31
CA VAL A 840 24.44 -1.28 21.18
C VAL A 840 23.07 -0.64 20.96
N ILE A 841 22.33 -0.35 22.01
CA ILE A 841 20.99 0.25 21.94
C ILE A 841 21.05 1.67 22.53
N SER A 842 20.67 2.67 21.75
CA SER A 842 20.42 4.06 22.19
C SER A 842 18.95 4.18 22.55
N PHE A 843 18.63 4.66 23.76
CA PHE A 843 17.24 4.89 24.18
C PHE A 843 16.74 6.31 23.92
N VAL A 844 17.64 7.29 23.79
CA VAL A 844 17.39 8.72 23.53
C VAL A 844 16.65 9.45 24.67
N ALA A 845 15.71 8.78 25.35
CA ALA A 845 14.87 9.34 26.39
C ALA A 845 15.66 9.92 27.56
N THR A 846 15.16 11.04 28.09
CA THR A 846 15.69 11.71 29.28
C THR A 846 14.53 12.23 30.11
N GLY A 847 14.45 11.85 31.39
CA GLY A 847 13.39 12.24 32.32
C GLY A 847 11.99 11.62 32.09
N THR A 848 11.56 11.40 30.84
CA THR A 848 10.28 10.73 30.48
C THR A 848 10.49 9.66 29.42
N LEU A 849 9.55 8.72 29.30
CA LEU A 849 9.56 7.62 28.33
C LEU A 849 8.70 7.93 27.10
N ASP A 850 8.93 9.09 26.49
CA ASP A 850 8.17 9.55 25.32
C ASP A 850 8.90 9.19 24.01
N SER A 851 9.02 7.91 23.70
CA SER A 851 9.72 7.42 22.49
C SER A 851 9.05 6.21 21.84
N PRO A 852 9.14 6.04 20.49
CA PRO A 852 8.53 4.91 19.79
C PRO A 852 8.92 3.54 20.32
N ILE A 853 10.13 3.38 20.87
CA ILE A 853 10.56 2.09 21.46
C ILE A 853 9.81 1.74 22.75
N PHE A 854 9.18 2.72 23.42
CA PHE A 854 8.43 2.53 24.66
C PHE A 854 6.93 2.36 24.47
N GLU A 855 6.41 2.64 23.28
CA GLU A 855 4.98 2.47 22.94
C GLU A 855 4.53 1.01 23.05
N ASP A 856 5.45 0.06 22.83
CA ASP A 856 5.16 -1.37 22.83
C ASP A 856 6.39 -2.18 23.29
N TYR A 857 6.20 -3.02 24.33
CA TYR A 857 7.26 -3.87 24.85
C TYR A 857 7.82 -4.88 23.81
N ARG A 858 7.06 -5.20 22.76
CA ARG A 858 7.50 -6.07 21.68
C ARG A 858 8.66 -5.45 20.90
N ARG A 859 8.75 -4.11 20.82
CA ARG A 859 9.89 -3.40 20.19
C ARG A 859 11.18 -3.63 20.98
N ILE A 860 11.14 -3.52 22.31
CA ILE A 860 12.34 -3.78 23.12
C ILE A 860 12.71 -5.27 23.08
N ASN A 861 11.76 -6.20 23.09
CA ASN A 861 12.04 -7.62 22.89
C ASN A 861 12.82 -7.87 21.59
N VAL A 862 12.38 -7.25 20.48
CA VAL A 862 13.11 -7.32 19.21
C VAL A 862 14.53 -6.79 19.36
N ALA A 863 14.71 -5.59 19.91
CA ALA A 863 16.03 -4.96 20.02
C ALA A 863 17.01 -5.79 20.87
N LEU A 864 16.58 -6.28 22.03
CA LEU A 864 17.41 -7.09 22.95
C LEU A 864 17.85 -8.42 22.31
N THR A 865 17.00 -9.01 21.47
CA THR A 865 17.21 -10.33 20.87
C THR A 865 18.04 -10.30 19.56
N ARG A 866 18.61 -9.15 19.22
CA ARG A 866 19.53 -9.00 18.06
C ARG A 866 20.99 -9.34 18.37
N ALA A 867 21.37 -9.35 19.65
CA ALA A 867 22.75 -9.59 20.09
C ALA A 867 23.07 -11.09 20.20
N LYS A 868 24.25 -11.52 19.77
CA LYS A 868 24.72 -12.90 20.00
C LYS A 868 25.60 -13.01 21.24
N LYS A 869 26.66 -12.18 21.33
CA LYS A 869 27.75 -12.33 22.31
C LYS A 869 27.83 -11.18 23.32
N ALA A 870 27.55 -9.95 22.89
CA ALA A 870 27.54 -8.78 23.77
C ALA A 870 26.38 -7.82 23.45
N LEU A 871 25.77 -7.27 24.49
CA LEU A 871 24.69 -6.29 24.42
C LEU A 871 25.00 -5.09 25.34
N VAL A 872 24.93 -3.88 24.79
CA VAL A 872 25.14 -2.66 25.56
C VAL A 872 23.92 -1.77 25.47
N LEU A 873 23.36 -1.41 26.62
CA LEU A 873 22.22 -0.51 26.77
C LEU A 873 22.73 0.89 27.11
N VAL A 874 22.38 1.90 26.32
CA VAL A 874 22.85 3.29 26.50
C VAL A 874 21.65 4.22 26.65
N GLY A 875 21.53 4.87 27.82
CA GLY A 875 20.44 5.81 28.07
C GLY A 875 20.35 6.27 29.54
N ASP A 876 19.32 7.06 29.83
CA ASP A 876 19.00 7.55 31.16
C ASP A 876 18.35 6.44 32.02
N GLY A 877 19.10 5.90 32.97
CA GLY A 877 18.63 4.80 33.82
C GLY A 877 17.53 5.21 34.79
N ASP A 878 17.46 6.47 35.20
CA ASP A 878 16.43 6.96 36.11
C ASP A 878 15.10 7.13 35.35
N ALA A 879 15.15 7.60 34.10
CA ALA A 879 14.00 7.64 33.21
C ALA A 879 13.47 6.23 32.91
N LEU A 880 14.34 5.29 32.53
CA LEU A 880 13.96 3.90 32.27
C LEU A 880 13.35 3.21 33.50
N ALA A 881 13.84 3.53 34.70
CA ALA A 881 13.31 2.96 35.94
C ALA A 881 11.94 3.52 36.35
N THR A 882 11.37 4.48 35.61
CA THR A 882 9.98 4.95 35.86
C THR A 882 8.93 3.92 35.47
N ASP A 883 9.29 2.95 34.63
CA ASP A 883 8.48 1.80 34.25
C ASP A 883 9.03 0.51 34.87
N GLU A 884 8.14 -0.41 35.26
CA GLU A 884 8.53 -1.63 35.97
C GLU A 884 9.33 -2.62 35.10
N VAL A 885 9.01 -2.75 33.81
CA VAL A 885 9.68 -3.68 32.89
C VAL A 885 11.07 -3.14 32.55
N TYR A 886 11.15 -1.86 32.19
CA TYR A 886 12.41 -1.21 31.88
C TYR A 886 13.31 -1.06 33.12
N GLY A 887 12.74 -0.86 34.32
CA GLY A 887 13.47 -0.91 35.58
C GLY A 887 14.16 -2.26 35.81
N ARG A 888 13.43 -3.38 35.64
CA ARG A 888 14.01 -4.74 35.71
C ARG A 888 15.08 -4.96 34.65
N MET A 889 14.93 -4.38 33.47
CA MET A 889 15.95 -4.44 32.40
C MET A 889 17.24 -3.72 32.80
N VAL A 890 17.14 -2.52 33.38
CA VAL A 890 18.30 -1.76 33.88
C VAL A 890 18.99 -2.51 35.02
N GLU A 891 18.23 -3.09 35.95
CA GLU A 891 18.78 -3.92 37.03
C GLU A 891 19.55 -5.11 36.48
N TRP A 892 18.94 -5.87 35.56
CA TRP A 892 19.59 -7.00 34.88
C TRP A 892 20.87 -6.59 34.15
N ALA A 893 20.89 -5.43 33.48
CA ALA A 893 22.04 -4.97 32.73
C ALA A 893 23.16 -4.38 33.61
N ARG A 894 22.90 -4.10 34.89
CA ARG A 894 23.89 -3.61 35.86
C ARG A 894 24.58 -4.74 36.65
N GLY A 895 24.04 -5.96 36.62
CA GLY A 895 24.57 -7.13 37.34
C GLY A 895 23.79 -7.47 38.60
#